data_AF-A0AAX4NF35-F1
#
_entry.id   AF-A0AAX4NF35-F1
#
_cell.length_a   1.000
_cell.length_b   1.000
_cell.length_c   1.000
_cell.angle_alpha   90.00
_cell.angle_beta   90.00
_cell.angle_gamma   90.00
#
_symmetry.space_group_name_H-M   'P 1'
#
loop_
_entity.id
_entity.type
_entity.pdbx_description
1 polymer ?
#
loop_
_entity_poly.entity_id
_entity_poly.type
_entity_poly.pdbx_seq_one_letter_code
_entity_poly.pdbx_strand_id
1 'polypeptide(L)'
;MVSVVMVLSTLGLVYASGDVSGSTGLSSSVLASTTPTTPSTTAGKTVTGNTNPALSSVVNNALKDKNLTKDLFIPNVNFLPGMSSGHVQPLYDQSPAPMGIGDFGLVNHGGKIVGTYMTTSSFEGTWTVNNLTAFNLGNDGPTSVTVQMNTILAHTTILGKSNFVYWTQNVIVYSSRTHSLSFEDNIWNFSSPTAVMTPNTIYNSTGEVIPYSGVHIAVGPTVTLNYPFTVNLFLNTTVLDGMDTVYFNYSIPSLMMNGTYDRVMFNSTYGMPPGYSAPPAYFEVNGNKLNPEGLLYDAELMIGGPGGGSTNSIYTLNSTMSLKYLSTAPQMPSPPAPPGPLPPGPLPPGPGMTPYIHSLNLPGPSPGGGPGTPPVPPGPGPMPHPQAPSTKGVYLNVPSAYDFGTDTGETSEGVAVAWNSQDQAILTAGPSLLYGMWGVSNVMSMEHFTGHVSPSNAFMFVDTGNYVNPNTAGWAPLTESGTYNFWLPAGMYTAEYMLSYYNPVVMPLSGNMPNPMPNPFMQGPLGQNNFLNQAQNIQLVRDVYDGIYTPLFAMNNAQLANISVSGTGTAENPYLAENVEYTSISPLFGQVNDFLFPVFEGVMIMNTDAHFDMNRMPAFSFQMPQYTDLFLSYYNIPTTNYMGYWLYNASNISLWDTSLITGWFTPYGAGFPYANVMMWNSSNDLVGNNTFQTMDSSMLIFGGTDNTVWGNTFTNVAPVLLNSSAMANVSLYGKPLALSVYSSGNLIYDNNFTTSIPAYSPDESIYTGYQAYYLDSWNVSTQPASEVHVFNGYHLSGNIIGGYYQGGNYWYNFDGIVPFNDYGLIANGGDYEPLNVL
;
A
#
# COMPACT_ATOMS: atom_id res chain seq x y z
N MET A 1 -37.99 38.94 -21.94
CA MET A 1 -37.36 39.45 -23.18
C MET A 1 -36.71 40.78 -22.85
N VAL A 2 -35.40 40.88 -23.09
CA VAL A 2 -34.57 42.04 -23.46
C VAL A 2 -33.17 41.68 -22.98
N SER A 3 -32.32 41.39 -23.96
CA SER A 3 -30.90 41.14 -23.84
C SER A 3 -30.17 42.41 -23.39
N VAL A 4 -29.13 42.27 -22.56
CA VAL A 4 -28.12 43.32 -22.39
C VAL A 4 -26.75 42.71 -22.64
N VAL A 5 -26.09 43.34 -23.60
CA VAL A 5 -24.74 43.13 -24.12
C VAL A 5 -23.72 43.51 -23.06
N MET A 6 -22.77 42.62 -22.74
CA MET A 6 -21.57 42.97 -22.00
C MET A 6 -20.46 43.37 -22.98
N VAL A 7 -20.01 44.62 -22.85
CA VAL A 7 -18.87 45.22 -23.53
C VAL A 7 -17.63 44.95 -22.70
N LEU A 8 -16.63 44.27 -23.28
CA LEU A 8 -15.28 44.21 -22.74
C LEU A 8 -14.61 45.58 -22.85
N SER A 9 -14.06 46.08 -21.75
CA SER A 9 -13.01 47.11 -21.76
C SER A 9 -11.79 46.60 -21.02
N THR A 10 -10.70 46.44 -21.77
CA THR A 10 -9.34 46.19 -21.29
C THR A 10 -8.72 47.51 -20.85
N LEU A 11 -8.23 47.56 -19.61
CA LEU A 11 -7.34 48.61 -19.12
C LEU A 11 -6.11 47.92 -18.54
N GLY A 12 -5.01 47.97 -19.31
CA GLY A 12 -3.70 47.55 -18.87
C GLY A 12 -3.09 48.59 -17.94
N LEU A 13 -2.74 48.18 -16.72
CA LEU A 13 -1.81 48.90 -15.87
C LEU A 13 -0.44 48.23 -16.01
N VAL A 14 0.53 49.01 -16.50
CA VAL A 14 1.95 48.66 -16.52
C VAL A 14 2.53 49.01 -15.15
N TYR A 15 2.94 48.00 -14.38
CA TYR A 15 3.86 48.18 -13.25
C TYR A 15 5.26 47.77 -13.71
N ALA A 16 6.19 48.72 -13.70
CA ALA A 16 7.61 48.47 -13.90
C ALA A 16 8.25 48.22 -12.53
N SER A 17 8.64 46.96 -12.26
CA SER A 17 9.56 46.60 -11.19
C SER A 17 10.95 46.40 -11.78
N GLY A 18 11.90 47.23 -11.34
CA GLY A 18 13.31 47.13 -11.74
C GLY A 18 14.00 45.95 -11.08
N ASP A 19 14.51 45.04 -11.90
CA ASP A 19 15.45 43.99 -11.51
C ASP A 19 16.82 44.61 -11.15
N VAL A 20 17.32 44.26 -9.97
CA VAL A 20 18.75 44.34 -9.64
C VAL A 20 19.17 42.95 -9.15
N SER A 21 19.55 42.09 -10.10
CA SER A 21 20.23 40.83 -9.83
C SER A 21 21.74 41.01 -10.01
N GLY A 22 22.45 41.02 -8.89
CA GLY A 22 23.90 40.91 -8.82
C GLY A 22 24.27 39.66 -8.05
N SER A 23 24.27 38.49 -8.70
CA SER A 23 24.86 37.26 -8.14
C SER A 23 26.14 36.91 -8.90
N THR A 24 27.26 37.01 -8.21
CA THR A 24 28.59 36.60 -8.67
C THR A 24 28.63 35.09 -8.87
N GLY A 25 28.79 34.66 -10.12
CA GLY A 25 28.99 33.26 -10.48
C GLY A 25 30.35 32.73 -10.05
N LEU A 26 30.34 31.60 -9.33
CA LEU A 26 31.46 30.69 -9.19
C LEU A 26 31.16 29.48 -10.08
N SER A 27 31.88 29.38 -11.20
CA SER A 27 31.85 28.21 -12.08
C SER A 27 32.85 27.17 -11.58
N SER A 28 32.37 26.05 -11.06
CA SER A 28 33.17 24.84 -10.87
C SER A 28 33.04 23.93 -12.09
N SER A 29 34.07 23.91 -12.93
CA SER A 29 34.21 22.95 -14.02
C SER A 29 34.56 21.57 -13.47
N VAL A 30 33.60 20.64 -13.49
CA VAL A 30 33.81 19.23 -13.12
C VAL A 30 34.27 18.46 -14.37
N LEU A 31 35.46 17.88 -14.28
CA LEU A 31 36.02 16.94 -15.25
C LEU A 31 35.27 15.61 -15.18
N ALA A 32 34.72 15.16 -16.31
CA ALA A 32 34.06 13.87 -16.46
C ALA A 32 35.08 12.73 -16.25
N SER A 33 34.90 11.98 -15.16
CA SER A 33 35.60 10.74 -14.85
C SER A 33 34.68 9.57 -15.22
N THR A 34 35.14 8.72 -16.14
CA THR A 34 34.48 7.48 -16.54
C THR A 34 34.62 6.41 -15.45
N THR A 35 33.64 6.29 -14.56
CA THR A 35 33.50 5.19 -13.58
C THR A 35 32.64 4.04 -14.14
N PRO A 36 32.80 2.80 -13.64
CA PRO A 36 32.01 1.65 -14.08
C PRO A 36 30.52 1.88 -13.81
N THR A 37 29.69 1.66 -14.83
CA THR A 37 28.23 1.75 -14.73
C THR A 37 27.69 0.58 -13.90
N THR A 38 27.30 0.85 -12.65
CA THR A 38 26.36 0.02 -11.90
C THR A 38 25.08 -0.12 -12.74
N PRO A 39 24.43 -1.30 -12.83
CA PRO A 39 23.20 -1.45 -13.58
C PRO A 39 22.04 -0.86 -12.78
N SER A 40 22.02 0.47 -12.66
CA SER A 40 20.76 1.18 -12.46
C SER A 40 20.10 1.25 -13.84
N THR A 41 18.88 0.73 -13.94
CA THR A 41 18.01 0.99 -15.09
C THR A 41 17.49 2.43 -15.08
N THR A 42 18.34 3.42 -14.74
CA THR A 42 18.08 4.85 -14.94
C THR A 42 18.14 5.19 -16.43
N ALA A 43 17.22 4.62 -17.20
CA ALA A 43 16.58 5.40 -18.23
C ALA A 43 15.36 6.02 -17.55
N GLY A 44 15.51 7.24 -17.04
CA GLY A 44 14.36 8.06 -16.65
C GLY A 44 13.42 8.10 -17.84
N LYS A 45 12.40 7.25 -17.77
CA LYS A 45 11.51 7.02 -18.89
C LYS A 45 10.31 7.88 -18.62
N THR A 46 10.04 8.80 -19.53
CA THR A 46 8.77 9.52 -19.54
C THR A 46 7.67 8.46 -19.57
N VAL A 47 7.03 8.21 -18.43
CA VAL A 47 5.77 7.49 -18.37
C VAL A 47 4.85 8.25 -19.31
N THR A 48 4.61 7.70 -20.50
CA THR A 48 3.58 8.24 -21.37
C THR A 48 2.29 8.01 -20.61
N GLY A 49 1.69 9.07 -20.05
CA GLY A 49 0.47 9.06 -19.23
C GLY A 49 -0.78 8.60 -19.99
N ASN A 50 -0.69 7.45 -20.65
CA ASN A 50 -1.82 6.74 -21.20
C ASN A 50 -2.49 6.08 -20.01
N THR A 51 -3.56 6.68 -19.50
CA THR A 51 -4.51 6.00 -18.64
C THR A 51 -5.52 5.24 -19.51
N ASN A 52 -6.15 4.21 -18.96
CA ASN A 52 -7.38 3.67 -19.52
C ASN A 52 -8.57 4.35 -18.81
N PRO A 53 -9.21 5.37 -19.40
CA PRO A 53 -10.18 6.20 -18.68
C PRO A 53 -11.43 5.42 -18.27
N ALA A 54 -11.78 4.38 -19.02
CA ALA A 54 -12.93 3.53 -18.72
C ALA A 54 -12.66 2.65 -17.50
N LEU A 55 -11.48 2.04 -17.42
CA LEU A 55 -11.07 1.21 -16.29
C LEU A 55 -10.87 2.06 -15.04
N SER A 56 -10.21 3.22 -15.17
CA SER A 56 -10.04 4.19 -14.10
C SER A 56 -11.40 4.64 -13.54
N SER A 57 -12.38 4.96 -14.40
CA SER A 57 -13.73 5.31 -13.94
C SER A 57 -14.40 4.21 -13.10
N VAL A 58 -14.23 2.94 -13.46
CA VAL A 58 -14.80 1.81 -12.72
C VAL A 58 -14.12 1.65 -11.36
N VAL A 59 -12.79 1.65 -11.33
CA VAL A 59 -12.01 1.60 -10.08
C VAL A 59 -12.37 2.77 -9.16
N ASN A 60 -12.43 3.99 -9.70
CA ASN A 60 -12.76 5.19 -8.94
C ASN A 60 -14.19 5.18 -8.38
N ASN A 61 -15.11 4.47 -9.03
CA ASN A 61 -16.46 4.29 -8.52
C ASN A 61 -16.53 3.18 -7.47
N ALA A 62 -15.71 2.13 -7.59
CA ALA A 62 -15.58 1.08 -6.59
C ALA A 62 -15.04 1.64 -5.27
N LEU A 63 -14.02 2.50 -5.34
CA LEU A 63 -13.42 3.14 -4.17
C LEU A 63 -14.35 4.09 -3.40
N LYS A 64 -15.47 4.50 -3.98
CA LYS A 64 -16.47 5.31 -3.27
C LYS A 64 -17.35 4.47 -2.34
N ASP A 65 -17.39 3.16 -2.52
CA ASP A 65 -18.15 2.26 -1.65
C ASP A 65 -17.29 1.87 -0.45
N LYS A 66 -17.47 2.62 0.64
CA LYS A 66 -16.72 2.44 1.90
C LYS A 66 -16.86 1.04 2.51
N ASN A 67 -17.92 0.30 2.17
CA ASN A 67 -18.10 -1.06 2.69
C ASN A 67 -17.24 -2.08 1.96
N LEU A 68 -16.69 -1.72 0.79
CA LEU A 68 -15.95 -2.62 -0.09
C LEU A 68 -14.47 -2.29 -0.18
N THR A 69 -14.05 -1.06 0.13
CA THR A 69 -12.65 -0.64 -0.01
C THR A 69 -11.65 -1.55 0.70
N LYS A 70 -12.04 -2.16 1.81
CA LYS A 70 -11.21 -3.11 2.57
C LYS A 70 -11.09 -4.51 1.93
N ASP A 71 -12.06 -4.89 1.10
CA ASP A 71 -12.18 -6.21 0.44
C ASP A 71 -12.03 -6.04 -1.09
N LEU A 72 -11.32 -4.98 -1.52
CA LEU A 72 -11.13 -4.64 -2.92
C LEU A 72 -9.66 -4.35 -3.18
N PHE A 73 -9.03 -5.25 -3.93
CA PHE A 73 -7.66 -5.10 -4.41
C PHE A 73 -7.70 -4.66 -5.87
N ILE A 74 -7.31 -3.41 -6.10
CA ILE A 74 -7.59 -2.73 -7.37
C ILE A 74 -6.38 -2.81 -8.30
N PRO A 75 -6.59 -2.87 -9.62
CA PRO A 75 -5.48 -2.76 -10.54
C PRO A 75 -4.88 -1.35 -10.53
N ASN A 76 -3.59 -1.21 -10.87
CA ASN A 76 -3.03 0.09 -11.17
C ASN A 76 -3.61 0.62 -12.50
N VAL A 77 -4.41 1.67 -12.42
CA VAL A 77 -5.12 2.27 -13.56
C VAL A 77 -4.60 3.65 -13.95
N ASN A 78 -3.73 4.21 -13.12
CA ASN A 78 -3.26 5.59 -13.26
C ASN A 78 -2.01 5.67 -14.14
N PHE A 79 -1.28 4.57 -14.28
CA PHE A 79 -0.13 4.45 -15.14
C PHE A 79 -0.17 3.13 -15.91
N LEU A 80 0.15 3.17 -17.21
CA LEU A 80 0.24 1.96 -18.03
C LEU A 80 1.70 1.70 -18.43
N PRO A 81 2.14 0.44 -18.41
CA PRO A 81 3.46 0.06 -18.89
C PRO A 81 3.62 0.34 -20.39
N GLY A 82 4.82 0.75 -20.78
CA GLY A 82 5.16 1.00 -22.18
C GLY A 82 5.73 -0.23 -22.89
N MET A 83 5.73 -0.20 -24.23
CA MET A 83 6.53 -1.11 -25.06
C MET A 83 7.80 -0.43 -25.54
N SER A 84 8.96 -1.10 -25.49
CA SER A 84 10.20 -0.61 -26.08
C SER A 84 11.02 -1.78 -26.63
N SER A 85 11.67 -1.60 -27.79
CA SER A 85 12.52 -2.63 -28.40
C SER A 85 11.85 -4.01 -28.55
N GLY A 86 10.54 -4.04 -28.76
CA GLY A 86 9.78 -5.29 -28.93
C GLY A 86 9.41 -6.01 -27.64
N HIS A 87 9.63 -5.41 -26.47
CA HIS A 87 9.26 -6.00 -25.18
C HIS A 87 8.58 -4.97 -24.25
N VAL A 88 7.88 -5.49 -23.23
CA VAL A 88 7.25 -4.69 -22.17
C VAL A 88 8.29 -4.01 -21.30
N GLN A 89 7.85 -3.08 -20.47
CA GLN A 89 8.69 -2.25 -19.63
C GLN A 89 8.09 -2.27 -18.23
N PRO A 90 8.90 -2.41 -17.17
CA PRO A 90 8.40 -2.28 -15.81
C PRO A 90 7.68 -0.94 -15.62
N LEU A 91 6.63 -0.96 -14.81
CA LEU A 91 5.77 0.21 -14.57
C LEU A 91 6.45 1.23 -13.64
N TYR A 92 6.90 0.75 -12.49
CA TYR A 92 7.52 1.57 -11.46
C TYR A 92 9.01 1.79 -11.72
N ASP A 93 9.48 3.00 -11.45
CA ASP A 93 10.89 3.38 -11.41
C ASP A 93 11.33 3.85 -10.01
N GLN A 94 10.43 3.86 -9.04
CA GLN A 94 10.64 4.23 -7.63
C GLN A 94 9.48 3.78 -6.73
N SER A 95 9.72 3.74 -5.42
CA SER A 95 8.71 3.49 -4.39
C SER A 95 7.83 4.72 -4.10
N PRO A 96 6.69 4.57 -3.38
CA PRO A 96 6.05 3.32 -2.95
C PRO A 96 5.66 2.43 -4.12
N ALA A 97 5.95 1.13 -4.01
CA ALA A 97 5.63 0.14 -5.03
C ALA A 97 5.21 -1.18 -4.36
N PRO A 98 4.58 -2.13 -5.07
CA PRO A 98 4.25 -3.42 -4.47
C PRO A 98 5.49 -4.31 -4.38
N MET A 99 6.18 -4.28 -3.25
CA MET A 99 7.50 -4.92 -3.09
C MET A 99 7.39 -6.45 -3.00
N GLY A 100 8.27 -7.22 -3.64
CA GLY A 100 8.21 -8.68 -3.62
C GLY A 100 8.89 -9.36 -4.80
N ILE A 101 8.18 -10.25 -5.50
CA ILE A 101 8.66 -10.95 -6.70
C ILE A 101 7.69 -10.67 -7.85
N GLY A 102 8.15 -10.09 -8.95
CA GLY A 102 7.38 -9.94 -10.19
C GLY A 102 8.08 -10.59 -11.40
N ASP A 103 7.43 -11.53 -12.08
CA ASP A 103 7.87 -12.08 -13.37
C ASP A 103 7.10 -11.44 -14.52
N PHE A 104 7.71 -10.44 -15.15
CA PHE A 104 7.13 -9.71 -16.29
C PHE A 104 7.39 -10.39 -17.64
N GLY A 105 7.95 -11.60 -17.63
CA GLY A 105 8.42 -12.26 -18.85
C GLY A 105 9.59 -11.52 -19.49
N LEU A 106 10.52 -10.99 -18.68
CA LEU A 106 11.71 -10.29 -19.15
C LEU A 106 12.95 -11.00 -18.64
N VAL A 107 13.89 -11.31 -19.53
CA VAL A 107 15.17 -11.94 -19.17
C VAL A 107 16.33 -11.16 -19.76
N ASN A 108 17.44 -11.14 -19.04
CA ASN A 108 18.68 -10.59 -19.54
C ASN A 108 19.48 -11.66 -20.29
N HIS A 109 19.60 -11.47 -21.59
CA HIS A 109 20.37 -12.34 -22.47
C HIS A 109 21.61 -11.61 -23.00
N GLY A 110 22.73 -11.72 -22.27
CA GLY A 110 24.02 -11.14 -22.67
C GLY A 110 24.09 -9.62 -22.53
N GLY A 111 23.51 -9.08 -21.46
CA GLY A 111 23.46 -7.64 -21.17
C GLY A 111 22.30 -6.90 -21.85
N LYS A 112 21.36 -7.62 -22.46
CA LYS A 112 20.18 -7.06 -23.13
C LYS A 112 18.92 -7.70 -22.58
N ILE A 113 17.97 -6.86 -22.18
CA ILE A 113 16.62 -7.32 -21.81
C ILE A 113 15.88 -7.75 -23.08
N VAL A 114 15.27 -8.92 -23.03
CA VAL A 114 14.40 -9.48 -24.08
C VAL A 114 13.14 -10.05 -23.46
N GLY A 115 12.04 -10.02 -24.20
CA GLY A 115 10.77 -10.60 -23.78
C GLY A 115 10.75 -12.13 -23.94
N THR A 116 10.21 -12.82 -22.94
CA THR A 116 9.92 -14.25 -22.92
C THR A 116 8.41 -14.48 -22.90
N TYR A 117 8.03 -15.76 -23.05
CA TYR A 117 6.65 -16.20 -23.01
C TYR A 117 6.57 -17.52 -22.27
N MET A 118 5.64 -17.61 -21.32
CA MET A 118 5.38 -18.80 -20.53
C MET A 118 3.88 -18.96 -20.32
N THR A 119 3.41 -20.20 -20.38
CA THR A 119 2.07 -20.57 -19.93
C THR A 119 2.15 -21.71 -18.94
N THR A 120 1.22 -21.72 -17.99
CA THR A 120 1.13 -22.75 -16.96
C THR A 120 -0.33 -22.94 -16.54
N SER A 121 -0.65 -24.12 -16.03
CA SER A 121 -1.96 -24.35 -15.39
C SER A 121 -1.95 -24.00 -13.91
N SER A 122 -0.80 -23.63 -13.34
CA SER A 122 -0.70 -23.28 -11.92
C SER A 122 0.51 -22.44 -11.55
N PHE A 123 0.31 -21.57 -10.56
CA PHE A 123 1.35 -20.90 -9.77
C PHE A 123 1.26 -21.28 -8.28
N GLU A 124 2.41 -21.33 -7.63
CA GLU A 124 2.60 -21.47 -6.17
C GLU A 124 3.41 -20.27 -5.66
N GLY A 125 2.85 -19.54 -4.71
CA GLY A 125 3.53 -18.49 -3.95
C GLY A 125 3.76 -18.95 -2.52
N THR A 126 4.98 -18.83 -2.01
CA THR A 126 5.29 -19.14 -0.60
C THR A 126 5.74 -17.87 0.10
N TRP A 127 5.16 -17.60 1.27
CA TRP A 127 5.60 -16.54 2.18
C TRP A 127 5.95 -17.13 3.54
N THR A 128 7.18 -16.93 4.00
CA THR A 128 7.64 -17.34 5.33
C THR A 128 8.08 -16.12 6.12
N VAL A 129 7.54 -15.93 7.31
CA VAL A 129 7.72 -14.72 8.12
C VAL A 129 8.26 -15.07 9.48
N ASN A 130 9.35 -14.40 9.88
CA ASN A 130 9.95 -14.53 11.21
C ASN A 130 9.61 -13.36 12.12
N ASN A 131 9.47 -12.16 11.55
CA ASN A 131 8.90 -10.99 12.20
C ASN A 131 8.40 -10.02 11.13
N LEU A 132 7.44 -9.18 11.53
CA LEU A 132 6.94 -8.08 10.72
C LEU A 132 6.33 -7.03 11.67
N THR A 133 6.57 -5.76 11.38
CA THR A 133 5.87 -4.63 11.97
C THR A 133 5.58 -3.66 10.85
N ALA A 134 4.29 -3.45 10.59
CA ALA A 134 3.81 -2.48 9.62
C ALA A 134 2.98 -1.44 10.36
N PHE A 135 3.08 -0.18 9.94
CA PHE A 135 2.30 0.88 10.52
C PHE A 135 2.08 2.04 9.54
N ASN A 136 0.84 2.29 9.13
CA ASN A 136 0.42 3.53 8.49
C ASN A 136 -0.96 3.93 9.00
N LEU A 137 -1.04 5.02 9.76
CA LEU A 137 -2.29 5.44 10.39
C LEU A 137 -3.35 5.93 9.39
N GLY A 138 -2.94 6.36 8.20
CA GLY A 138 -3.85 6.75 7.11
C GLY A 138 -4.62 5.58 6.50
N ASN A 139 -4.29 4.33 6.88
CA ASN A 139 -4.97 3.14 6.39
C ASN A 139 -6.15 2.73 7.28
N ASP A 140 -7.06 1.97 6.70
CA ASP A 140 -8.19 1.39 7.42
C ASP A 140 -7.79 0.18 8.29
N GLY A 141 -6.64 -0.43 8.00
CA GLY A 141 -5.94 -1.36 8.87
C GLY A 141 -4.52 -0.89 9.15
N PRO A 142 -4.27 0.03 10.11
CA PRO A 142 -2.96 0.66 10.25
C PRO A 142 -1.79 -0.31 10.45
N THR A 143 -2.04 -1.45 11.06
CA THR A 143 -1.02 -2.48 11.35
C THR A 143 -1.10 -3.70 10.44
N SER A 144 -1.88 -3.60 9.37
CA SER A 144 -2.20 -4.69 8.46
C SER A 144 -1.51 -4.53 7.11
N VAL A 145 -1.04 -5.64 6.56
CA VAL A 145 -0.47 -5.72 5.21
C VAL A 145 -1.27 -6.74 4.41
N THR A 146 -1.17 -6.63 3.09
CA THR A 146 -1.55 -7.74 2.21
C THR A 146 -0.31 -8.43 1.66
N VAL A 147 -0.42 -9.74 1.42
CA VAL A 147 0.47 -10.47 0.52
C VAL A 147 -0.37 -11.04 -0.61
N GLN A 148 -0.12 -10.56 -1.82
CA GLN A 148 -0.98 -10.81 -2.97
C GLN A 148 -0.22 -11.66 -3.98
N MET A 149 -0.80 -12.80 -4.37
CA MET A 149 -0.35 -13.54 -5.54
C MET A 149 -1.26 -13.24 -6.71
N ASN A 150 -0.77 -12.44 -7.66
CA ASN A 150 -1.56 -11.98 -8.79
C ASN A 150 -1.05 -12.61 -10.08
N THR A 151 -1.98 -13.07 -10.92
CA THR A 151 -1.65 -13.72 -12.21
C THR A 151 -2.73 -13.47 -13.25
N ILE A 152 -2.33 -13.49 -14.52
CA ILE A 152 -3.26 -13.29 -15.64
C ILE A 152 -3.73 -14.62 -16.22
N LEU A 153 -5.03 -14.92 -16.04
CA LEU A 153 -5.72 -16.06 -16.65
C LEU A 153 -6.16 -15.70 -18.07
N ALA A 154 -5.52 -16.29 -19.06
CA ALA A 154 -5.78 -16.07 -20.48
C ALA A 154 -6.62 -17.19 -21.10
N HIS A 155 -7.26 -16.86 -22.22
CA HIS A 155 -8.06 -17.79 -23.03
C HIS A 155 -9.27 -18.40 -22.32
N THR A 156 -9.78 -17.74 -21.27
CA THR A 156 -11.00 -18.15 -20.60
C THR A 156 -12.18 -18.14 -21.58
N THR A 157 -13.01 -19.17 -21.49
CA THR A 157 -14.17 -19.39 -22.32
C THR A 157 -15.43 -18.88 -21.64
N ILE A 158 -16.09 -17.90 -22.25
CA ILE A 158 -17.39 -17.37 -21.82
C ILE A 158 -18.39 -17.56 -22.97
N LEU A 159 -19.48 -18.28 -22.70
CA LEU A 159 -20.56 -18.55 -23.67
C LEU A 159 -20.01 -19.11 -25.00
N GLY A 160 -19.08 -20.07 -24.91
CA GLY A 160 -18.43 -20.72 -26.06
C GLY A 160 -17.32 -19.94 -26.76
N LYS A 161 -16.92 -18.75 -26.27
CA LYS A 161 -15.86 -17.92 -26.86
C LYS A 161 -14.62 -17.87 -25.95
N SER A 162 -13.48 -18.36 -26.44
CA SER A 162 -12.23 -18.58 -25.67
C SER A 162 -11.17 -17.50 -25.92
N ASN A 163 -11.53 -16.25 -25.69
CA ASN A 163 -10.67 -15.09 -25.95
C ASN A 163 -10.68 -14.07 -24.81
N PHE A 164 -11.16 -14.47 -23.63
CA PHE A 164 -11.21 -13.60 -22.46
C PHE A 164 -9.94 -13.76 -21.61
N VAL A 165 -9.57 -12.67 -20.98
CA VAL A 165 -8.45 -12.45 -20.09
C VAL A 165 -9.00 -11.94 -18.76
N TYR A 166 -8.56 -12.54 -17.66
CA TYR A 166 -8.94 -12.18 -16.31
C TYR A 166 -7.69 -12.02 -15.45
N TRP A 167 -7.68 -11.01 -14.60
CA TRP A 167 -6.68 -10.88 -13.55
C TRP A 167 -7.20 -11.53 -12.29
N THR A 168 -6.41 -12.45 -11.73
CA THR A 168 -6.79 -13.26 -10.58
C THR A 168 -5.81 -13.00 -9.44
N GLN A 169 -6.36 -12.73 -8.27
CA GLN A 169 -5.59 -12.40 -7.07
C GLN A 169 -5.94 -13.40 -5.98
N ASN A 170 -4.93 -14.06 -5.39
CA ASN A 170 -5.07 -14.86 -4.19
C ASN A 170 -4.34 -14.11 -3.07
N VAL A 171 -5.10 -13.55 -2.14
CA VAL A 171 -4.63 -12.52 -1.21
C VAL A 171 -4.65 -13.04 0.22
N ILE A 172 -3.56 -12.77 0.93
CA ILE A 172 -3.47 -12.85 2.37
C ILE A 172 -3.66 -11.44 2.92
N VAL A 173 -4.59 -11.26 3.85
CA VAL A 173 -4.67 -10.04 4.68
C VAL A 173 -4.16 -10.39 6.07
N TYR A 174 -3.12 -9.71 6.54
CA TYR A 174 -2.46 -10.03 7.81
C TYR A 174 -2.25 -8.81 8.70
N SER A 175 -2.73 -8.88 9.94
CA SER A 175 -2.45 -7.86 10.96
C SER A 175 -1.24 -8.26 11.82
N SER A 176 -0.19 -7.45 11.77
CA SER A 176 1.01 -7.63 12.61
C SER A 176 0.74 -7.44 14.11
N ARG A 177 -0.34 -6.73 14.47
CA ARG A 177 -0.74 -6.48 15.86
C ARG A 177 -1.57 -7.62 16.46
N THR A 178 -2.57 -8.11 15.74
CA THR A 178 -3.51 -9.12 16.26
C THR A 178 -3.14 -10.54 15.85
N HIS A 179 -2.17 -10.69 14.95
CA HIS A 179 -1.78 -11.95 14.33
C HIS A 179 -2.93 -12.66 13.60
N SER A 180 -3.96 -11.89 13.21
CA SER A 180 -5.06 -12.40 12.39
C SER A 180 -4.63 -12.45 10.93
N LEU A 181 -4.84 -13.60 10.30
CA LEU A 181 -4.65 -13.86 8.88
C LEU A 181 -5.97 -14.28 8.26
N SER A 182 -6.43 -13.61 7.20
CA SER A 182 -7.55 -14.04 6.37
C SER A 182 -7.12 -14.20 4.92
N PHE A 183 -7.91 -14.96 4.16
CA PHE A 183 -7.75 -15.11 2.72
C PHE A 183 -8.86 -14.38 1.99
N GLU A 184 -8.55 -13.87 0.80
CA GLU A 184 -9.52 -13.25 -0.09
C GLU A 184 -9.09 -13.48 -1.54
N ASP A 185 -10.04 -13.64 -2.45
CA ASP A 185 -9.77 -13.53 -3.88
C ASP A 185 -10.46 -12.32 -4.50
N ASN A 186 -9.86 -11.84 -5.59
CA ASN A 186 -10.46 -10.85 -6.48
C ASN A 186 -10.24 -11.33 -7.92
N ILE A 187 -11.27 -11.24 -8.77
CA ILE A 187 -11.18 -11.50 -10.21
C ILE A 187 -11.70 -10.32 -11.00
N TRP A 188 -10.81 -9.69 -11.77
CA TRP A 188 -11.14 -8.56 -12.65
C TRP A 188 -11.16 -8.97 -14.12
N ASN A 189 -12.09 -8.40 -14.88
CA ASN A 189 -12.22 -8.71 -16.31
C ASN A 189 -11.30 -7.84 -17.17
N PHE A 190 -10.08 -8.30 -17.44
CA PHE A 190 -9.12 -7.62 -18.31
C PHE A 190 -9.37 -7.82 -19.82
N SER A 191 -10.57 -8.27 -20.20
CA SER A 191 -11.00 -8.37 -21.61
C SER A 191 -11.81 -7.17 -22.07
N SER A 192 -12.22 -6.31 -21.13
CA SER A 192 -13.18 -5.24 -21.33
C SER A 192 -12.63 -3.95 -20.74
N PRO A 193 -12.59 -2.83 -21.49
CA PRO A 193 -12.09 -1.55 -21.01
C PRO A 193 -12.73 -1.03 -19.72
N THR A 194 -13.89 -1.56 -19.34
CA THR A 194 -14.62 -1.18 -18.11
C THR A 194 -14.47 -2.19 -16.97
N ALA A 195 -13.67 -3.24 -17.14
CA ALA A 195 -13.55 -4.40 -16.24
C ALA A 195 -14.86 -5.04 -15.75
N VAL A 196 -16.02 -4.72 -16.34
CA VAL A 196 -17.31 -5.22 -15.87
C VAL A 196 -17.42 -6.72 -16.08
N MET A 197 -17.60 -7.47 -15.00
CA MET A 197 -18.13 -8.83 -15.02
C MET A 197 -19.66 -8.81 -15.16
N THR A 198 -20.17 -9.36 -16.26
CA THR A 198 -21.63 -9.52 -16.42
C THR A 198 -22.15 -10.64 -15.51
N PRO A 199 -23.44 -10.64 -15.10
CA PRO A 199 -24.00 -11.69 -14.24
C PRO A 199 -23.88 -13.12 -14.80
N ASN A 200 -23.68 -13.26 -16.11
CA ASN A 200 -23.51 -14.57 -16.76
C ASN A 200 -22.04 -14.98 -16.90
N THR A 201 -21.08 -14.22 -16.37
CA THR A 201 -19.64 -14.51 -16.50
C THR A 201 -19.25 -15.70 -15.65
N ILE A 202 -19.69 -15.71 -14.39
CA ILE A 202 -19.47 -16.79 -13.43
C ILE A 202 -20.71 -17.67 -13.42
N TYR A 203 -20.51 -18.97 -13.63
CA TYR A 203 -21.55 -19.97 -13.49
C TYR A 203 -21.77 -20.36 -12.03
N ASN A 204 -20.67 -20.54 -11.29
CA ASN A 204 -20.68 -20.95 -9.89
C ASN A 204 -19.39 -20.50 -9.19
N SER A 205 -19.50 -20.11 -7.93
CA SER A 205 -18.40 -19.94 -6.98
C SER A 205 -18.73 -20.73 -5.72
N THR A 206 -17.71 -21.29 -5.05
CA THR A 206 -17.88 -22.01 -3.78
C THR A 206 -17.53 -21.17 -2.56
N GLY A 207 -16.88 -20.03 -2.75
CA GLY A 207 -16.49 -19.11 -1.70
C GLY A 207 -17.65 -18.32 -1.13
N GLU A 208 -17.38 -17.60 -0.03
CA GLU A 208 -18.30 -16.62 0.53
C GLU A 208 -18.20 -15.33 -0.28
N VAL A 209 -19.05 -15.19 -1.29
CA VAL A 209 -18.99 -14.10 -2.27
C VAL A 209 -19.52 -12.80 -1.67
N ILE A 210 -18.72 -11.73 -1.77
CA ILE A 210 -19.15 -10.37 -1.48
C ILE A 210 -19.81 -9.80 -2.74
N PRO A 211 -21.12 -9.44 -2.71
CA PRO A 211 -21.80 -8.98 -3.91
C PRO A 211 -21.30 -7.60 -4.36
N TYR A 212 -20.63 -7.54 -5.52
CA TYR A 212 -20.29 -6.28 -6.18
C TYR A 212 -20.45 -6.35 -7.70
N SER A 213 -20.83 -5.22 -8.30
CA SER A 213 -21.02 -5.10 -9.73
C SER A 213 -19.69 -4.77 -10.41
N GLY A 214 -18.95 -5.79 -10.84
CA GLY A 214 -17.82 -5.60 -11.77
C GLY A 214 -16.63 -6.49 -11.48
N VAL A 215 -16.38 -6.81 -10.21
CA VAL A 215 -15.35 -7.74 -9.74
C VAL A 215 -16.02 -8.89 -9.02
N HIS A 216 -15.44 -10.08 -9.13
CA HIS A 216 -15.79 -11.20 -8.24
C HIS A 216 -14.86 -11.17 -7.04
N ILE A 217 -15.45 -11.18 -5.84
CA ILE A 217 -14.73 -11.17 -4.57
C ILE A 217 -15.27 -12.31 -3.72
N ALA A 218 -14.41 -13.16 -3.19
CA ALA A 218 -14.79 -14.13 -2.17
C ALA A 218 -13.80 -14.15 -1.01
N VAL A 219 -14.34 -14.25 0.20
CA VAL A 219 -13.55 -14.33 1.43
C VAL A 219 -13.35 -15.78 1.85
N GLY A 220 -12.15 -16.06 2.35
CA GLY A 220 -11.76 -17.34 2.92
C GLY A 220 -11.72 -17.33 4.45
N PRO A 221 -11.23 -18.41 5.07
CA PRO A 221 -11.20 -18.53 6.52
C PRO A 221 -10.20 -17.56 7.16
N THR A 222 -10.54 -17.10 8.37
CA THR A 222 -9.64 -16.33 9.24
C THR A 222 -9.01 -17.24 10.30
N VAL A 223 -7.70 -17.12 10.48
CA VAL A 223 -6.92 -17.87 11.48
C VAL A 223 -5.98 -16.94 12.25
N THR A 224 -5.55 -17.36 13.45
CA THR A 224 -4.51 -16.66 14.20
C THR A 224 -3.15 -17.34 13.97
N LEU A 225 -2.16 -16.57 13.53
CA LEU A 225 -0.81 -17.04 13.19
C LEU A 225 0.29 -16.16 13.80
N ASN A 226 0.93 -16.69 14.84
CA ASN A 226 2.11 -16.08 15.46
C ASN A 226 3.38 -16.43 14.68
N TYR A 227 4.39 -15.56 14.77
CA TYR A 227 5.71 -15.83 14.17
C TYR A 227 6.47 -16.95 14.91
N PRO A 228 7.35 -17.70 14.20
CA PRO A 228 7.46 -17.75 12.75
C PRO A 228 6.36 -18.60 12.12
N PHE A 229 5.93 -18.26 10.90
CA PHE A 229 4.98 -19.06 10.14
C PHE A 229 5.30 -19.08 8.64
N THR A 230 4.70 -20.04 7.93
CA THR A 230 4.73 -20.15 6.47
C THR A 230 3.31 -20.33 5.94
N VAL A 231 2.98 -19.60 4.87
CA VAL A 231 1.77 -19.80 4.08
C VAL A 231 2.15 -20.05 2.63
N ASN A 232 1.48 -21.00 1.99
CA ASN A 232 1.56 -21.22 0.55
C ASN A 232 0.21 -20.90 -0.07
N LEU A 233 0.23 -20.14 -1.15
CA LEU A 233 -0.91 -19.80 -1.99
C LEU A 233 -0.78 -20.55 -3.30
N PHE A 234 -1.90 -21.04 -3.83
CA PHE A 234 -1.93 -21.68 -5.15
C PHE A 234 -3.07 -21.10 -5.97
N LEU A 235 -2.77 -20.76 -7.22
CA LEU A 235 -3.74 -20.49 -8.26
C LEU A 235 -3.67 -21.63 -9.26
N ASN A 236 -4.76 -22.37 -9.42
CA ASN A 236 -4.84 -23.50 -10.33
C ASN A 236 -5.97 -23.30 -11.32
N THR A 237 -5.76 -23.62 -12.59
CA THR A 237 -6.82 -23.64 -13.60
C THR A 237 -6.96 -25.02 -14.25
N THR A 238 -8.19 -25.39 -14.57
CA THR A 238 -8.57 -26.64 -15.24
C THR A 238 -9.92 -26.48 -15.91
N VAL A 239 -10.37 -27.50 -16.64
CA VAL A 239 -11.75 -27.62 -17.11
C VAL A 239 -12.51 -28.60 -16.21
N LEU A 240 -13.60 -28.16 -15.59
CA LEU A 240 -14.51 -28.97 -14.77
C LEU A 240 -15.90 -28.94 -15.40
N ASP A 241 -16.51 -30.10 -15.66
CA ASP A 241 -17.82 -30.22 -16.31
C ASP A 241 -17.94 -29.43 -17.63
N GLY A 242 -16.84 -29.38 -18.38
CA GLY A 242 -16.73 -28.65 -19.64
C GLY A 242 -16.59 -27.14 -19.51
N MET A 243 -16.42 -26.61 -18.29
CA MET A 243 -16.26 -25.18 -17.99
C MET A 243 -14.86 -24.85 -17.49
N ASP A 244 -14.30 -23.74 -17.94
CA ASP A 244 -13.05 -23.21 -17.37
C ASP A 244 -13.26 -22.90 -15.89
N THR A 245 -12.33 -23.35 -15.06
CA THR A 245 -12.44 -23.28 -13.60
C THR A 245 -11.11 -22.86 -13.00
N VAL A 246 -11.14 -21.89 -12.10
CA VAL A 246 -9.99 -21.47 -11.29
C VAL A 246 -10.20 -21.83 -9.82
N TYR A 247 -9.13 -22.20 -9.12
CA TYR A 247 -9.13 -22.55 -7.70
C TYR A 247 -8.17 -21.65 -6.95
N PHE A 248 -8.68 -21.05 -5.88
CA PHE A 248 -7.92 -20.29 -4.90
C PHE A 248 -7.64 -21.19 -3.70
N ASN A 249 -6.42 -21.70 -3.64
CA ASN A 249 -6.02 -22.64 -2.60
C ASN A 249 -4.96 -22.06 -1.68
N TYR A 250 -4.88 -22.63 -0.49
CA TYR A 250 -3.88 -22.28 0.50
C TYR A 250 -3.39 -23.51 1.26
N SER A 251 -2.21 -23.38 1.88
CA SER A 251 -1.68 -24.34 2.85
C SER A 251 -0.90 -23.60 3.93
N ILE A 252 -1.17 -23.94 5.18
CA ILE A 252 -0.54 -23.41 6.39
C ILE A 252 0.06 -24.62 7.15
N PRO A 253 1.32 -24.99 6.87
CA PRO A 253 1.90 -26.21 7.42
C PRO A 253 1.93 -26.25 8.95
N SER A 254 2.15 -25.10 9.61
CA SER A 254 2.19 -25.00 11.08
C SER A 254 0.87 -25.35 11.76
N LEU A 255 -0.26 -25.19 11.06
CA LEU A 255 -1.60 -25.56 11.54
C LEU A 255 -2.11 -26.88 10.93
N MET A 256 -1.34 -27.51 10.04
CA MET A 256 -1.78 -28.64 9.20
C MET A 256 -3.08 -28.32 8.43
N MET A 257 -3.30 -27.05 8.10
CA MET A 257 -4.47 -26.58 7.37
C MET A 257 -4.13 -26.42 5.90
N ASN A 258 -5.02 -26.88 5.02
CA ASN A 258 -4.95 -26.66 3.59
C ASN A 258 -6.35 -26.80 3.00
N GLY A 259 -6.61 -26.15 1.87
CA GLY A 259 -7.87 -26.28 1.18
C GLY A 259 -8.05 -25.30 0.03
N THR A 260 -9.18 -25.42 -0.63
CA THR A 260 -9.74 -24.45 -1.57
C THR A 260 -10.76 -23.62 -0.80
N TYR A 261 -10.58 -22.30 -0.71
CA TYR A 261 -11.62 -21.44 -0.13
C TYR A 261 -12.60 -20.93 -1.19
N ASP A 262 -12.13 -20.73 -2.43
CA ASP A 262 -13.00 -20.51 -3.57
C ASP A 262 -12.59 -21.32 -4.82
N ARG A 263 -13.60 -21.85 -5.51
CA ARG A 263 -13.54 -22.46 -6.82
C ARG A 263 -14.53 -21.73 -7.71
N VAL A 264 -14.02 -20.97 -8.66
CA VAL A 264 -14.81 -20.18 -9.60
C VAL A 264 -14.89 -20.90 -10.94
N MET A 265 -16.11 -21.28 -11.34
CA MET A 265 -16.43 -21.84 -12.64
C MET A 265 -16.97 -20.74 -13.54
N PHE A 266 -16.31 -20.51 -14.67
CA PHE A 266 -16.78 -19.60 -15.70
C PHE A 266 -17.90 -20.22 -16.52
N ASN A 267 -18.83 -19.40 -17.01
CA ASN A 267 -19.97 -19.88 -17.79
C ASN A 267 -19.58 -20.20 -19.24
N SER A 268 -18.80 -21.26 -19.43
CA SER A 268 -18.24 -21.60 -20.74
C SER A 268 -19.21 -22.35 -21.65
N THR A 269 -20.18 -23.08 -21.08
CA THR A 269 -21.01 -24.05 -21.81
C THR A 269 -22.41 -23.54 -22.17
N TYR A 270 -22.84 -22.40 -21.62
CA TYR A 270 -24.17 -21.86 -21.92
C TYR A 270 -24.31 -21.50 -23.41
N GLY A 271 -25.39 -21.99 -24.03
CA GLY A 271 -25.64 -21.83 -25.46
C GLY A 271 -24.83 -22.77 -26.36
N MET A 272 -23.98 -23.63 -25.79
CA MET A 272 -23.19 -24.60 -26.56
C MET A 272 -23.90 -25.95 -26.71
N PRO A 273 -23.55 -26.75 -27.75
CA PRO A 273 -24.13 -28.08 -27.95
C PRO A 273 -23.88 -29.01 -26.75
N PRO A 274 -24.78 -29.99 -26.48
CA PRO A 274 -24.56 -31.00 -25.47
C PRO A 274 -23.22 -31.74 -25.67
N GLY A 275 -22.46 -31.89 -24.59
CA GLY A 275 -21.12 -32.50 -24.63
C GLY A 275 -19.99 -31.56 -25.04
N TYR A 276 -20.26 -30.27 -25.26
CA TYR A 276 -19.21 -29.27 -25.40
C TYR A 276 -18.36 -29.18 -24.13
N SER A 277 -17.05 -29.11 -24.31
CA SER A 277 -16.06 -28.78 -23.28
C SER A 277 -15.24 -27.60 -23.76
N ALA A 278 -15.11 -26.59 -22.92
CA ALA A 278 -14.20 -25.49 -23.15
C ALA A 278 -12.78 -26.00 -23.39
N PRO A 279 -12.00 -25.35 -24.29
CA PRO A 279 -10.56 -25.52 -24.28
C PRO A 279 -10.00 -24.99 -22.94
N PRO A 280 -8.99 -25.63 -22.33
CA PRO A 280 -8.46 -25.18 -21.05
C PRO A 280 -7.87 -23.77 -21.14
N ALA A 281 -8.32 -22.88 -20.25
CA ALA A 281 -7.63 -21.65 -19.91
C ALA A 281 -6.24 -21.94 -19.29
N TYR A 282 -5.37 -20.93 -19.29
CA TYR A 282 -4.03 -21.02 -18.70
C TYR A 282 -3.58 -19.67 -18.16
N PHE A 283 -2.69 -19.69 -17.17
CA PHE A 283 -2.02 -18.46 -16.75
C PHE A 283 -0.90 -18.12 -17.73
N GLU A 284 -0.78 -16.84 -18.09
CA GLU A 284 0.16 -16.35 -19.11
C GLU A 284 1.10 -15.29 -18.53
N VAL A 285 2.41 -15.49 -18.73
CA VAL A 285 3.44 -14.46 -18.55
C VAL A 285 4.04 -14.16 -19.92
N ASN A 286 4.04 -12.88 -20.34
CA ASN A 286 4.44 -12.51 -21.70
C ASN A 286 5.08 -11.12 -21.77
N GLY A 287 6.41 -11.08 -21.84
CA GLY A 287 7.12 -9.82 -21.97
C GLY A 287 7.16 -9.23 -23.38
N ASN A 288 6.44 -9.82 -24.35
CA ASN A 288 6.41 -9.35 -25.74
C ASN A 288 5.10 -8.62 -26.12
N LYS A 289 4.11 -8.60 -25.22
CA LYS A 289 2.82 -7.91 -25.46
C LYS A 289 2.18 -7.48 -24.15
N LEU A 290 1.32 -6.48 -24.24
CA LEU A 290 0.42 -6.07 -23.17
C LEU A 290 -0.93 -6.82 -23.29
N ASN A 291 -1.66 -6.90 -22.19
CA ASN A 291 -3.02 -7.41 -22.17
C ASN A 291 -4.01 -6.39 -22.77
N PRO A 292 -5.30 -6.75 -22.99
CA PRO A 292 -6.26 -5.85 -23.62
C PRO A 292 -6.49 -4.52 -22.89
N GLU A 293 -6.23 -4.44 -21.59
CA GLU A 293 -6.32 -3.21 -20.79
C GLU A 293 -5.06 -2.34 -20.87
N GLY A 294 -4.00 -2.83 -21.53
CA GLY A 294 -2.71 -2.17 -21.61
C GLY A 294 -1.78 -2.45 -20.42
N LEU A 295 -2.15 -3.38 -19.53
CA LEU A 295 -1.34 -3.84 -18.41
C LEU A 295 -0.49 -5.07 -18.81
N LEU A 296 0.32 -5.59 -17.89
CA LEU A 296 1.22 -6.71 -18.18
C LEU A 296 0.48 -8.05 -18.28
N TYR A 297 1.15 -9.01 -18.94
CA TYR A 297 0.90 -10.43 -18.71
C TYR A 297 2.01 -10.93 -17.80
N ASP A 298 1.75 -10.99 -16.51
CA ASP A 298 2.75 -11.30 -15.49
C ASP A 298 2.22 -12.26 -14.42
N ALA A 299 3.13 -12.58 -13.50
CA ALA A 299 2.84 -13.26 -12.26
C ALA A 299 3.65 -12.62 -11.15
N GLU A 300 3.00 -12.31 -10.03
CA GLU A 300 3.63 -11.58 -8.93
C GLU A 300 3.24 -12.17 -7.58
N LEU A 301 4.14 -12.04 -6.60
CA LEU A 301 3.91 -12.27 -5.18
C LEU A 301 4.49 -11.07 -4.42
N MET A 302 3.63 -10.17 -3.96
CA MET A 302 4.05 -8.88 -3.38
C MET A 302 3.44 -8.61 -2.01
N ILE A 303 4.04 -7.68 -1.26
CA ILE A 303 3.52 -7.11 -0.02
C ILE A 303 3.07 -5.66 -0.24
N GLY A 304 1.87 -5.32 0.23
CA GLY A 304 1.28 -3.99 0.06
C GLY A 304 0.37 -3.56 1.23
N GLY A 305 -0.31 -2.43 1.04
CA GLY A 305 -1.35 -1.93 1.94
C GLY A 305 -2.54 -2.90 2.10
N PRO A 306 -3.41 -2.69 3.11
CA PRO A 306 -4.48 -3.61 3.46
C PRO A 306 -5.66 -3.69 2.47
N GLY A 307 -5.72 -2.84 1.45
CA GLY A 307 -6.78 -2.82 0.43
C GLY A 307 -7.02 -1.41 -0.14
N GLY A 308 -7.91 -1.30 -1.14
CA GLY A 308 -8.38 -0.02 -1.68
C GLY A 308 -7.31 0.83 -2.36
N GLY A 309 -6.21 0.22 -2.82
CA GLY A 309 -5.06 0.92 -3.38
C GLY A 309 -4.21 1.66 -2.35
N SER A 310 -4.30 1.30 -1.07
CA SER A 310 -3.53 1.96 0.01
C SER A 310 -2.04 1.59 0.01
N THR A 311 -1.22 2.38 0.70
CA THR A 311 0.21 2.11 0.92
C THR A 311 0.48 1.80 2.38
N ASN A 312 1.46 0.95 2.70
CA ASN A 312 1.89 0.74 4.08
C ASN A 312 3.41 0.86 4.28
N SER A 313 3.81 1.27 5.48
CA SER A 313 5.18 1.49 5.89
C SER A 313 5.66 0.33 6.75
N ILE A 314 6.76 -0.32 6.34
CA ILE A 314 7.28 -1.53 6.99
C ILE A 314 8.50 -1.19 7.85
N TYR A 315 8.34 -1.18 9.17
CA TYR A 315 9.41 -0.80 10.11
C TYR A 315 10.30 -1.97 10.53
N THR A 316 9.75 -3.17 10.58
CA THR A 316 10.54 -4.40 10.74
C THR A 316 10.02 -5.47 9.80
N LEU A 317 10.94 -6.22 9.19
CA LEU A 317 10.61 -7.35 8.35
C LEU A 317 11.79 -8.32 8.32
N ASN A 318 11.48 -9.60 8.46
CA ASN A 318 12.37 -10.71 8.18
C ASN A 318 11.51 -11.80 7.58
N SER A 319 11.48 -11.86 6.25
CA SER A 319 10.68 -12.85 5.53
C SER A 319 11.41 -13.37 4.30
N THR A 320 10.97 -14.51 3.80
CA THR A 320 11.38 -15.03 2.49
C THR A 320 10.16 -15.30 1.63
N MET A 321 10.27 -15.00 0.35
CA MET A 321 9.26 -15.29 -0.67
C MET A 321 9.82 -16.20 -1.77
N SER A 322 8.96 -17.05 -2.35
CA SER A 322 9.26 -17.73 -3.61
C SER A 322 8.01 -17.79 -4.48
N LEU A 323 8.18 -17.56 -5.79
CA LEU A 323 7.13 -17.68 -6.79
C LEU A 323 7.51 -18.77 -7.79
N LYS A 324 6.63 -19.73 -7.98
CA LYS A 324 6.87 -20.93 -8.80
C LYS A 324 5.71 -21.18 -9.75
N TYR A 325 6.03 -21.75 -10.91
CA TYR A 325 5.03 -22.23 -11.88
C TYR A 325 5.08 -23.75 -11.99
N LEU A 326 3.94 -24.36 -12.28
CA LEU A 326 3.86 -25.80 -12.53
C LEU A 326 4.40 -26.13 -13.92
N SER A 327 5.64 -26.62 -13.98
CA SER A 327 6.21 -27.16 -15.21
C SER A 327 5.64 -28.55 -15.48
N THR A 328 4.99 -28.70 -16.63
CA THR A 328 4.85 -30.02 -17.23
C THR A 328 6.19 -30.36 -17.86
N ALA A 329 6.86 -31.40 -17.37
CA ALA A 329 8.19 -31.78 -17.86
C ALA A 329 8.21 -31.76 -19.38
N PRO A 330 9.27 -31.27 -20.04
CA PRO A 330 9.45 -31.58 -21.45
C PRO A 330 9.40 -33.11 -21.54
N GLN A 331 8.55 -33.66 -22.40
CA GLN A 331 8.94 -34.93 -22.99
C GLN A 331 10.31 -34.64 -23.59
N MET A 332 11.40 -35.10 -22.94
CA MET A 332 12.63 -35.29 -23.68
C MET A 332 12.20 -36.09 -24.91
N PRO A 333 12.45 -35.60 -26.13
CA PRO A 333 12.15 -36.40 -27.31
C PRO A 333 12.90 -37.70 -27.10
N SER A 334 12.16 -38.79 -26.87
CA SER A 334 12.73 -40.12 -26.90
C SER A 334 13.55 -40.18 -28.18
N PRO A 335 14.85 -40.57 -28.11
CA PRO A 335 15.64 -40.78 -29.31
C PRO A 335 14.79 -41.59 -30.29
N PRO A 336 14.70 -41.21 -31.57
CA PRO A 336 13.92 -41.98 -32.53
C PRO A 336 14.33 -43.44 -32.35
N ALA A 337 13.34 -44.29 -32.08
CA ALA A 337 13.58 -45.71 -31.91
C ALA A 337 14.46 -46.18 -33.08
N PRO A 338 15.53 -46.95 -32.83
CA PRO A 338 16.30 -47.54 -33.91
C PRO A 338 15.32 -48.23 -34.86
N PRO A 339 15.43 -48.05 -36.18
CA PRO A 339 14.52 -48.67 -37.13
C PRO A 339 14.40 -50.15 -36.77
N GLY A 340 13.18 -50.57 -36.42
CA GLY A 340 12.91 -51.94 -36.04
C GLY A 340 13.38 -52.89 -37.15
N PRO A 341 13.90 -54.08 -36.81
CA PRO A 341 14.31 -55.05 -37.82
C PRO A 341 13.14 -55.34 -38.76
N LEU A 342 13.44 -55.31 -40.07
CA LEU A 342 12.50 -55.60 -41.14
C LEU A 342 11.69 -56.87 -40.85
N PRO A 343 10.38 -56.88 -41.14
CA PRO A 343 9.55 -58.05 -40.89
C PRO A 343 10.07 -59.26 -41.69
N PRO A 344 10.18 -60.44 -41.07
CA PRO A 344 10.55 -61.65 -41.78
C PRO A 344 9.45 -62.02 -42.79
N GLY A 345 9.87 -62.32 -44.01
CA GLY A 345 9.00 -62.75 -45.10
C GLY A 345 8.24 -64.05 -44.80
N PRO A 346 7.19 -64.35 -45.58
CA PRO A 346 6.23 -65.41 -45.26
C PRO A 346 6.85 -66.80 -45.44
N LEU A 347 6.62 -67.67 -44.46
CA LEU A 347 6.89 -69.11 -44.55
C LEU A 347 5.58 -69.92 -44.67
N PRO A 348 5.62 -71.09 -45.35
CA PRO A 348 4.47 -71.80 -45.93
C PRO A 348 3.69 -72.67 -44.92
N PRO A 349 2.50 -73.20 -45.30
CA PRO A 349 1.51 -73.70 -44.34
C PRO A 349 1.62 -75.21 -44.02
N GLY A 350 1.25 -75.52 -42.78
CA GLY A 350 0.60 -76.77 -42.35
C GLY A 350 1.43 -77.68 -41.42
N PRO A 351 0.83 -78.68 -40.74
CA PRO A 351 -0.60 -78.98 -40.53
C PRO A 351 -1.00 -79.04 -39.04
N GLY A 352 -2.30 -78.97 -38.77
CA GLY A 352 -2.89 -78.77 -37.45
C GLY A 352 -2.99 -79.99 -36.53
N MET A 353 -3.54 -79.74 -35.34
CA MET A 353 -4.25 -80.69 -34.47
C MET A 353 -5.05 -79.90 -33.42
N THR A 354 -6.38 -80.01 -33.46
CA THR A 354 -7.30 -79.86 -32.32
C THR A 354 -7.40 -81.24 -31.62
N PRO A 355 -7.72 -81.37 -30.31
CA PRO A 355 -9.12 -81.26 -29.86
C PRO A 355 -9.40 -80.90 -28.36
N TYR A 356 -10.64 -80.43 -28.14
CA TYR A 356 -11.62 -80.77 -27.08
C TYR A 356 -11.44 -80.34 -25.60
N ILE A 357 -12.34 -79.48 -25.07
CA ILE A 357 -13.59 -79.73 -24.26
C ILE A 357 -13.33 -80.19 -22.80
N HIS A 358 -13.70 -79.39 -21.78
CA HIS A 358 -14.87 -79.63 -20.88
C HIS A 358 -15.02 -78.57 -19.78
N SER A 359 -16.28 -78.39 -19.42
CA SER A 359 -16.90 -77.44 -18.51
C SER A 359 -17.25 -78.03 -17.14
N LEU A 360 -17.70 -77.14 -16.23
CA LEU A 360 -18.70 -77.31 -15.15
C LEU A 360 -18.26 -77.58 -13.70
N ASN A 361 -18.67 -76.61 -12.86
CA ASN A 361 -19.38 -76.66 -11.58
C ASN A 361 -18.82 -77.42 -10.37
N LEU A 362 -18.77 -76.71 -9.23
CA LEU A 362 -19.70 -76.85 -8.08
C LEU A 362 -19.34 -75.81 -6.99
N PRO A 363 -20.33 -75.22 -6.29
CA PRO A 363 -20.23 -75.30 -4.82
C PRO A 363 -21.58 -75.55 -4.13
N GLY A 364 -21.49 -76.16 -2.96
CA GLY A 364 -22.51 -76.12 -1.89
C GLY A 364 -21.80 -76.27 -0.53
N PRO A 365 -22.50 -76.30 0.61
CA PRO A 365 -23.87 -75.87 0.90
C PRO A 365 -23.97 -74.90 2.10
N SER A 366 -25.18 -74.36 2.32
CA SER A 366 -25.66 -73.59 3.49
C SER A 366 -25.70 -74.44 4.78
N PRO A 367 -25.82 -73.87 6.02
CA PRO A 367 -27.18 -73.59 6.55
C PRO A 367 -27.34 -72.49 7.64
N GLY A 368 -28.58 -71.95 7.73
CA GLY A 368 -29.23 -71.41 8.95
C GLY A 368 -28.86 -69.96 9.34
N GLY A 369 -29.74 -69.04 9.73
CA GLY A 369 -31.15 -69.09 10.14
C GLY A 369 -31.33 -68.10 11.31
N GLY A 370 -32.18 -67.08 11.17
CA GLY A 370 -32.70 -66.30 12.32
C GLY A 370 -32.73 -64.76 12.13
N PRO A 371 -33.72 -64.05 12.69
CA PRO A 371 -34.25 -62.80 12.12
C PRO A 371 -33.79 -61.54 12.86
N GLY A 372 -33.59 -60.43 12.16
CA GLY A 372 -33.38 -59.14 12.82
C GLY A 372 -33.05 -57.99 11.89
N THR A 373 -33.95 -57.00 11.88
CA THR A 373 -33.76 -55.57 11.50
C THR A 373 -33.44 -55.21 10.04
N PRO A 374 -34.15 -54.25 9.43
CA PRO A 374 -33.89 -53.80 8.07
C PRO A 374 -32.57 -53.00 8.00
N PRO A 375 -31.65 -53.31 7.07
CA PRO A 375 -30.43 -52.53 6.90
C PRO A 375 -30.69 -51.24 6.11
N VAL A 376 -30.09 -50.18 6.64
CA VAL A 376 -29.87 -48.86 6.02
C VAL A 376 -29.21 -49.05 4.63
N PRO A 377 -29.55 -48.26 3.60
CA PRO A 377 -28.89 -48.35 2.29
C PRO A 377 -27.39 -48.06 2.44
N PRO A 378 -26.50 -48.84 1.81
CA PRO A 378 -25.09 -48.50 1.75
C PRO A 378 -24.94 -47.20 0.94
N GLY A 379 -24.21 -46.23 1.51
CA GLY A 379 -23.79 -45.03 0.80
C GLY A 379 -22.98 -45.38 -0.46
N PRO A 380 -22.95 -44.49 -1.46
CA PRO A 380 -22.23 -44.75 -2.71
C PRO A 380 -20.74 -44.90 -2.39
N GLY A 381 -20.21 -46.10 -2.63
CA GLY A 381 -18.78 -46.34 -2.63
C GLY A 381 -18.09 -45.53 -3.73
N PRO A 382 -16.79 -45.22 -3.57
CA PRO A 382 -16.06 -44.39 -4.53
C PRO A 382 -15.99 -45.11 -5.89
N MET A 383 -16.46 -44.44 -6.94
CA MET A 383 -16.25 -44.92 -8.30
C MET A 383 -14.75 -44.86 -8.65
N PRO A 384 -14.20 -45.87 -9.33
CA PRO A 384 -12.81 -45.88 -9.74
C PRO A 384 -12.62 -44.93 -10.94
N HIS A 385 -11.83 -43.87 -10.75
CA HIS A 385 -11.38 -43.01 -11.84
C HIS A 385 -10.51 -43.81 -12.83
N PRO A 386 -10.71 -43.68 -14.15
CA PRO A 386 -9.75 -44.17 -15.13
C PRO A 386 -8.47 -43.34 -15.04
N GLN A 387 -7.36 -43.96 -14.63
CA GLN A 387 -6.04 -43.32 -14.64
C GLN A 387 -5.55 -43.18 -16.09
N ALA A 388 -5.62 -41.95 -16.61
CA ALA A 388 -4.71 -41.51 -17.67
C ALA A 388 -3.30 -41.30 -17.06
N PRO A 389 -2.21 -41.53 -17.80
CA PRO A 389 -0.86 -41.39 -17.27
C PRO A 389 -0.57 -39.91 -16.99
N SER A 390 -0.71 -39.51 -15.73
CA SER A 390 -0.31 -38.20 -15.22
C SER A 390 1.21 -38.15 -15.19
N THR A 391 1.82 -37.42 -16.13
CA THR A 391 3.15 -36.87 -15.89
C THR A 391 3.02 -35.88 -14.76
N LYS A 392 3.40 -36.28 -13.55
CA LYS A 392 3.36 -35.43 -12.34
C LYS A 392 4.17 -34.16 -12.61
N GLY A 393 3.49 -33.02 -12.76
CA GLY A 393 4.15 -31.72 -12.92
C GLY A 393 5.00 -31.40 -11.69
N VAL A 394 6.04 -30.59 -11.88
CA VAL A 394 6.95 -30.13 -10.83
C VAL A 394 6.93 -28.61 -10.79
N TYR A 395 6.77 -28.02 -9.62
CA TYR A 395 6.91 -26.58 -9.46
C TYR A 395 8.36 -26.16 -9.60
N LEU A 396 8.62 -25.22 -10.50
CA LEU A 396 9.92 -24.60 -10.74
C LEU A 396 9.81 -23.11 -10.41
N ASN A 397 10.88 -22.51 -9.89
CA ASN A 397 10.93 -21.06 -9.71
C ASN A 397 10.74 -20.35 -11.05
N VAL A 398 10.12 -19.17 -11.01
CA VAL A 398 10.06 -18.29 -12.18
C VAL A 398 11.47 -18.02 -12.72
N PRO A 399 11.66 -18.02 -14.05
CA PRO A 399 13.00 -17.97 -14.66
C PRO A 399 13.73 -16.64 -14.43
N SER A 400 12.97 -15.59 -14.13
CA SER A 400 13.44 -14.22 -13.95
C SER A 400 12.50 -13.49 -13.00
N ALA A 401 13.02 -12.48 -12.29
CA ALA A 401 12.17 -11.65 -11.46
C ALA A 401 12.69 -10.20 -11.31
N TYR A 402 11.78 -9.30 -10.98
CA TYR A 402 12.01 -7.99 -10.38
C TYR A 402 11.58 -8.02 -8.91
N ASP A 403 12.09 -7.09 -8.11
CA ASP A 403 11.79 -7.01 -6.69
C ASP A 403 10.48 -6.27 -6.35
N PHE A 404 9.63 -6.06 -7.34
CA PHE A 404 8.32 -5.44 -7.23
C PHE A 404 7.35 -6.06 -8.25
N GLY A 405 6.05 -5.89 -8.00
CA GLY A 405 4.97 -6.16 -8.94
C GLY A 405 4.43 -4.88 -9.61
N THR A 406 3.53 -5.01 -10.58
CA THR A 406 3.02 -3.87 -11.35
C THR A 406 1.51 -3.77 -11.44
N ASP A 407 0.79 -4.85 -11.18
CA ASP A 407 -0.62 -4.90 -11.54
C ASP A 407 -1.52 -4.37 -10.43
N THR A 408 -1.14 -4.45 -9.15
CA THR A 408 -1.96 -3.96 -8.04
C THR A 408 -1.70 -2.50 -7.65
N GLY A 409 -2.73 -1.84 -7.13
CA GLY A 409 -2.66 -0.49 -6.61
C GLY A 409 -2.17 -0.39 -5.17
N GLU A 410 -2.23 -1.49 -4.41
CA GLU A 410 -1.66 -1.52 -3.06
C GLU A 410 -0.14 -1.56 -3.11
N THR A 411 0.50 -0.70 -2.33
CA THR A 411 1.96 -0.52 -2.35
C THR A 411 2.55 -0.62 -0.95
N SER A 412 3.87 -0.69 -0.86
CA SER A 412 4.59 -0.56 0.41
C SER A 412 5.85 0.29 0.26
N GLU A 413 6.33 0.78 1.40
CA GLU A 413 7.65 1.38 1.54
C GLU A 413 8.37 0.82 2.78
N GLY A 414 9.69 0.96 2.83
CA GLY A 414 10.52 0.45 3.90
C GLY A 414 10.88 -1.03 3.76
N VAL A 415 10.80 -1.59 2.55
CA VAL A 415 11.14 -2.98 2.24
C VAL A 415 12.34 -3.04 1.29
N ALA A 416 13.45 -3.62 1.74
CA ALA A 416 14.57 -4.00 0.90
C ALA A 416 14.50 -5.49 0.54
N VAL A 417 14.70 -5.81 -0.74
CA VAL A 417 14.54 -7.17 -1.29
C VAL A 417 15.85 -7.70 -1.85
N ALA A 418 16.51 -8.60 -1.12
CA ALA A 418 17.64 -9.37 -1.64
C ALA A 418 17.17 -10.71 -2.22
N TRP A 419 18.08 -11.48 -2.83
CA TRP A 419 17.79 -12.84 -3.26
C TRP A 419 18.98 -13.79 -3.06
N ASN A 420 18.70 -15.08 -3.10
CA ASN A 420 19.69 -16.15 -2.93
C ASN A 420 19.85 -17.00 -4.20
N SER A 421 20.74 -17.99 -4.15
CA SER A 421 21.01 -18.92 -5.25
C SER A 421 19.89 -19.92 -5.56
N GLN A 422 18.79 -19.88 -4.80
CA GLN A 422 17.62 -20.74 -4.95
C GLN A 422 16.44 -19.96 -5.52
N ASP A 423 16.67 -18.77 -6.08
CA ASP A 423 15.67 -17.85 -6.64
C ASP A 423 14.55 -17.54 -5.64
N GLN A 424 14.95 -17.29 -4.39
CA GLN A 424 14.07 -16.84 -3.33
C GLN A 424 14.39 -15.39 -2.98
N ALA A 425 13.35 -14.58 -2.85
CA ALA A 425 13.48 -13.23 -2.32
C ALA A 425 13.62 -13.27 -0.79
N ILE A 426 14.49 -12.42 -0.25
CA ILE A 426 14.74 -12.21 1.17
C ILE A 426 14.34 -10.76 1.45
N LEU A 427 13.25 -10.59 2.18
CA LEU A 427 12.71 -9.27 2.48
C LEU A 427 13.15 -8.85 3.88
N THR A 428 13.71 -7.64 3.95
CA THR A 428 14.13 -6.98 5.19
C THR A 428 13.58 -5.57 5.25
N ALA A 429 13.48 -4.97 6.44
CA ALA A 429 13.21 -3.54 6.54
C ALA A 429 14.41 -2.76 6.00
N GLY A 430 14.20 -1.84 5.05
CA GLY A 430 15.27 -1.13 4.35
C GLY A 430 14.77 -0.29 3.19
N PRO A 431 15.66 0.29 2.37
CA PRO A 431 15.25 1.18 1.29
C PRO A 431 14.55 0.40 0.18
N SER A 432 13.33 0.83 -0.18
CA SER A 432 12.50 0.28 -1.26
C SER A 432 13.00 0.67 -2.66
N LEU A 433 14.29 0.46 -2.93
CA LEU A 433 14.88 0.64 -4.25
C LEU A 433 14.37 -0.45 -5.20
N LEU A 434 14.12 -0.10 -6.46
CA LEU A 434 13.59 -1.03 -7.46
C LEU A 434 14.67 -1.51 -8.43
N TYR A 435 14.75 -2.81 -8.68
CA TYR A 435 15.71 -3.43 -9.60
C TYR A 435 15.31 -4.83 -10.08
N GLY A 436 15.99 -5.30 -11.12
CA GLY A 436 15.94 -6.72 -11.51
C GLY A 436 16.64 -7.60 -10.48
N MET A 437 16.11 -8.81 -10.26
CA MET A 437 16.68 -9.87 -9.43
C MET A 437 17.34 -10.95 -10.30
N TRP A 438 17.20 -12.24 -9.98
CA TRP A 438 17.73 -13.33 -10.80
C TRP A 438 17.13 -13.32 -12.22
N GLY A 439 17.90 -13.80 -13.20
CA GLY A 439 17.51 -13.82 -14.60
C GLY A 439 17.48 -12.44 -15.29
N VAL A 440 17.35 -11.34 -14.54
CA VAL A 440 17.32 -9.95 -15.05
C VAL A 440 18.60 -9.20 -14.72
N SER A 441 19.03 -9.24 -13.45
CA SER A 441 20.22 -8.56 -12.99
C SER A 441 21.50 -9.19 -13.53
N ASN A 442 22.51 -8.35 -13.75
CA ASN A 442 23.89 -8.81 -13.96
C ASN A 442 24.66 -8.93 -12.63
N VAL A 443 24.09 -8.45 -11.52
CA VAL A 443 24.70 -8.50 -10.19
C VAL A 443 24.20 -9.76 -9.51
N MET A 444 25.11 -10.65 -9.08
CA MET A 444 24.76 -11.91 -8.43
C MET A 444 25.15 -11.96 -6.95
N SER A 445 25.75 -10.89 -6.44
CA SER A 445 26.20 -10.76 -5.06
C SER A 445 25.40 -9.71 -4.32
N MET A 446 25.11 -9.99 -3.05
CA MET A 446 24.47 -9.05 -2.13
C MET A 446 25.49 -8.44 -1.20
N GLU A 447 25.32 -7.15 -0.91
CA GLU A 447 26.04 -6.43 0.12
C GLU A 447 25.14 -6.23 1.34
N HIS A 448 25.73 -6.40 2.52
CA HIS A 448 25.04 -6.24 3.79
C HIS A 448 25.34 -4.86 4.37
N PHE A 449 24.30 -4.08 4.65
CA PHE A 449 24.42 -2.77 5.24
C PHE A 449 23.82 -2.80 6.64
N THR A 450 24.62 -2.37 7.62
CA THR A 450 24.17 -2.26 9.00
C THR A 450 24.83 -1.08 9.68
N GLY A 451 24.12 -0.48 10.62
CA GLY A 451 24.62 0.66 11.37
C GLY A 451 23.62 1.14 12.40
N HIS A 452 23.96 2.28 12.98
CA HIS A 452 23.20 2.97 13.99
C HIS A 452 23.27 4.48 13.74
N VAL A 453 22.15 5.16 13.92
CA VAL A 453 22.02 6.61 13.79
C VAL A 453 21.53 7.18 15.11
N SER A 454 22.12 8.29 15.52
CA SER A 454 21.71 9.05 16.70
C SER A 454 21.49 10.52 16.31
N PRO A 455 20.34 11.12 16.66
CA PRO A 455 19.23 10.54 17.43
C PRO A 455 18.48 9.41 16.72
N SER A 456 17.82 8.54 17.50
CA SER A 456 17.26 7.28 16.97
C SER A 456 16.00 7.42 16.12
N ASN A 457 15.39 8.61 16.10
CA ASN A 457 14.25 8.96 15.27
C ASN A 457 14.65 9.76 14.02
N ALA A 458 15.93 9.77 13.65
CA ALA A 458 16.37 10.27 12.36
C ALA A 458 15.76 9.45 11.20
N PHE A 459 15.69 10.07 10.03
CA PHE A 459 15.33 9.41 8.78
C PHE A 459 16.59 9.03 8.01
N MET A 460 16.49 7.94 7.27
CA MET A 460 17.54 7.48 6.36
C MET A 460 16.91 7.27 4.97
N PHE A 461 17.43 7.96 3.97
CA PHE A 461 17.10 7.71 2.57
C PHE A 461 18.33 7.16 1.88
N VAL A 462 18.14 6.18 1.00
CA VAL A 462 19.22 5.56 0.24
C VAL A 462 18.90 5.67 -1.23
N ASP A 463 19.91 6.00 -2.03
CA ASP A 463 19.82 6.00 -3.48
C ASP A 463 21.02 5.30 -4.12
N THR A 464 20.84 4.85 -5.36
CA THR A 464 21.92 4.34 -6.20
C THR A 464 22.83 5.49 -6.66
N GLY A 465 24.15 5.26 -6.63
CA GLY A 465 25.14 6.24 -7.08
C GLY A 465 25.78 7.05 -5.96
N ASN A 466 26.17 8.30 -6.27
CA ASN A 466 27.02 9.16 -5.42
C ASN A 466 26.26 10.34 -4.79
N TYR A 467 24.95 10.43 -4.97
CA TYR A 467 24.09 11.45 -4.40
C TYR A 467 22.70 10.86 -4.18
N VAL A 468 21.91 11.49 -3.31
CA VAL A 468 20.51 11.12 -3.06
C VAL A 468 19.61 12.00 -3.94
N ASN A 469 18.82 11.37 -4.80
CA ASN A 469 17.82 12.04 -5.63
C ASN A 469 16.42 11.79 -5.05
N PRO A 470 15.65 12.84 -4.72
CA PRO A 470 14.30 12.69 -4.17
C PRO A 470 13.30 11.94 -5.06
N ASN A 471 13.61 11.72 -6.34
CA ASN A 471 12.75 10.98 -7.28
C ASN A 471 13.19 9.52 -7.49
N THR A 472 14.21 9.03 -6.79
CA THR A 472 14.65 7.63 -6.90
C THR A 472 15.12 7.04 -5.57
N ALA A 473 15.32 7.87 -4.55
CA ALA A 473 15.70 7.42 -3.22
C ALA A 473 14.57 6.64 -2.55
N GLY A 474 14.92 5.53 -1.91
CA GLY A 474 14.01 4.76 -1.06
C GLY A 474 14.25 5.06 0.41
N TRP A 475 13.17 5.18 1.20
CA TRP A 475 13.27 5.32 2.65
C TRP A 475 13.67 4.00 3.31
N ALA A 476 14.68 4.07 4.18
CA ALA A 476 15.11 2.97 5.03
C ALA A 476 14.66 3.25 6.48
N PRO A 477 13.60 2.59 6.98
CA PRO A 477 13.14 2.79 8.35
C PRO A 477 14.21 2.37 9.35
N LEU A 478 14.39 3.21 10.38
CA LEU A 478 15.22 2.89 11.52
C LEU A 478 14.37 2.26 12.62
N THR A 479 14.97 1.37 13.41
CA THR A 479 14.33 0.87 14.65
C THR A 479 14.16 2.01 15.67
N GLU A 480 13.38 1.79 16.74
CA GLU A 480 13.27 2.75 17.86
C GLU A 480 14.63 3.11 18.48
N SER A 481 15.61 2.21 18.36
CA SER A 481 16.99 2.38 18.77
C SER A 481 17.90 2.94 17.67
N GLY A 482 17.37 3.40 16.53
CA GLY A 482 18.14 4.04 15.47
C GLY A 482 18.98 3.09 14.62
N THR A 483 18.74 1.78 14.69
CA THR A 483 19.52 0.79 13.94
C THR A 483 18.91 0.48 12.59
N TYR A 484 19.74 0.14 11.60
CA TYR A 484 19.33 -0.39 10.31
C TYR A 484 20.10 -1.66 9.96
N ASN A 485 19.46 -2.55 9.19
CA ASN A 485 20.01 -3.86 8.81
C ASN A 485 19.29 -4.40 7.57
N PHE A 486 19.89 -4.23 6.40
CA PHE A 486 19.31 -4.64 5.13
C PHE A 486 20.36 -5.11 4.13
N TRP A 487 19.90 -5.75 3.07
CA TRP A 487 20.73 -6.25 1.97
C TRP A 487 20.32 -5.57 0.67
N LEU A 488 21.30 -5.19 -0.14
CA LEU A 488 21.08 -4.70 -1.50
C LEU A 488 22.02 -5.41 -2.48
N PRO A 489 21.70 -5.45 -3.78
CA PRO A 489 22.65 -5.88 -4.80
C PRO A 489 23.99 -5.13 -4.65
N ALA A 490 25.10 -5.80 -4.91
CA ALA A 490 26.41 -5.14 -4.89
C ALA A 490 26.44 -3.94 -5.85
N GLY A 491 26.81 -2.77 -5.32
CA GLY A 491 26.69 -1.51 -6.04
C GLY A 491 27.16 -0.31 -5.23
N MET A 492 27.20 0.86 -5.88
CA MET A 492 27.44 2.12 -5.19
C MET A 492 26.11 2.69 -4.71
N TYR A 493 26.03 2.98 -3.41
CA TYR A 493 24.87 3.60 -2.78
C TYR A 493 25.32 4.79 -1.94
N THR A 494 24.47 5.80 -1.88
CA THR A 494 24.63 6.96 -1.00
C THR A 494 23.43 7.01 -0.06
N ALA A 495 23.70 7.24 1.23
CA ALA A 495 22.67 7.49 2.22
C ALA A 495 22.68 8.97 2.62
N GLU A 496 21.48 9.48 2.87
CA GLU A 496 21.23 10.77 3.51
C GLU A 496 20.49 10.53 4.82
N TYR A 497 21.08 11.03 5.91
CA TYR A 497 20.55 10.97 7.26
C TYR A 497 20.03 12.34 7.66
N MET A 498 18.77 12.43 8.07
CA MET A 498 18.09 13.71 8.29
C MET A 498 17.28 13.71 9.57
N LEU A 499 17.26 14.84 10.28
CA LEU A 499 16.37 15.10 11.39
C LEU A 499 16.29 16.62 11.56
N SER A 500 15.09 17.20 11.56
CA SER A 500 14.87 18.62 11.89
C SER A 500 15.66 19.05 13.12
N TYR A 501 16.24 20.25 13.08
CA TYR A 501 17.18 20.79 14.09
C TYR A 501 18.53 20.06 14.19
N TYR A 502 18.92 19.29 13.18
CA TYR A 502 20.26 18.71 13.07
C TYR A 502 20.81 18.90 11.67
N ASN A 503 22.14 18.98 11.54
CA ASN A 503 22.79 19.01 10.23
C ASN A 503 22.60 17.67 9.51
N PRO A 504 22.06 17.63 8.28
CA PRO A 504 21.96 16.40 7.52
C PRO A 504 23.34 15.86 7.17
N VAL A 505 23.48 14.53 7.12
CA VAL A 505 24.72 13.84 6.75
C VAL A 505 24.49 13.03 5.49
N VAL A 506 25.24 13.32 4.43
CA VAL A 506 25.23 12.55 3.18
C VAL A 506 26.55 11.80 3.04
N MET A 507 26.50 10.49 2.86
CA MET A 507 27.70 9.67 2.71
C MET A 507 27.49 8.39 1.90
N PRO A 508 28.53 7.87 1.23
CA PRO A 508 28.48 6.55 0.61
C PRO A 508 28.30 5.43 1.65
N LEU A 509 27.47 4.44 1.34
CA LEU A 509 27.25 3.26 2.19
C LEU A 509 28.29 2.13 2.02
N SER A 510 29.27 2.31 1.13
CA SER A 510 30.11 1.25 0.57
C SER A 510 30.69 0.20 1.54
N GLY A 511 30.61 -1.07 1.15
CA GLY A 511 31.50 -2.16 1.61
C GLY A 511 32.85 -2.23 0.86
N ASN A 512 33.00 -1.48 -0.23
CA ASN A 512 34.24 -1.35 -1.00
C ASN A 512 34.30 0.06 -1.65
N MET A 513 34.76 1.07 -0.92
CA MET A 513 35.28 2.25 -1.62
C MET A 513 36.48 1.80 -2.47
N PRO A 514 36.52 2.05 -3.78
CA PRO A 514 37.78 2.03 -4.49
C PRO A 514 38.67 3.02 -3.76
N ASN A 515 39.69 2.45 -3.10
CA ASN A 515 40.70 3.11 -2.26
C ASN A 515 40.75 4.61 -2.56
N PRO A 516 40.41 5.51 -1.60
CA PRO A 516 40.32 6.94 -1.87
C PRO A 516 41.56 7.35 -2.65
N MET A 517 41.36 7.97 -3.83
CA MET A 517 42.44 8.39 -4.72
C MET A 517 43.60 8.87 -3.85
N PRO A 518 44.79 8.26 -3.96
CA PRO A 518 45.85 8.45 -2.99
C PRO A 518 46.11 9.94 -2.85
N ASN A 519 45.69 10.53 -1.73
CA ASN A 519 46.12 11.85 -1.35
C ASN A 519 47.64 11.74 -1.18
N PRO A 520 48.44 12.40 -2.04
CA PRO A 520 49.90 12.23 -2.01
C PRO A 520 50.54 12.77 -0.71
N PHE A 521 49.76 13.36 0.20
CA PHE A 521 50.27 13.97 1.43
C PHE A 521 50.11 13.13 2.71
N MET A 522 49.60 11.90 2.67
CA MET A 522 49.60 11.00 3.85
C MET A 522 50.03 9.57 3.49
N GLN A 523 51.32 9.37 3.22
CA GLN A 523 51.93 8.03 3.21
C GLN A 523 52.51 7.71 4.59
N GLY A 524 51.67 7.17 5.47
CA GLY A 524 52.10 6.47 6.69
C GLY A 524 52.06 4.95 6.48
N PRO A 525 53.06 4.18 6.96
CA PRO A 525 53.14 2.74 6.71
C PRO A 525 52.33 1.92 7.73
N LEU A 526 51.03 1.76 7.49
CA LEU A 526 50.16 0.69 7.99
C LEU A 526 49.07 0.51 6.90
N GLY A 527 48.81 -0.62 6.25
CA GLY A 527 49.01 -2.01 6.65
C GLY A 527 47.64 -2.65 6.89
N GLN A 528 47.08 -3.29 5.85
CA GLN A 528 45.89 -4.18 5.82
C GLN A 528 44.49 -3.57 5.78
N ASN A 529 43.89 -3.61 4.58
CA ASN A 529 42.48 -3.37 4.28
C ASN A 529 41.63 -4.57 4.72
N ASN A 530 40.98 -4.44 5.88
CA ASN A 530 39.83 -5.25 6.31
C ASN A 530 38.61 -4.31 6.46
N PHE A 531 38.14 -3.74 5.36
CA PHE A 531 36.92 -2.90 5.34
C PHE A 531 35.63 -3.70 5.10
N LEU A 532 35.65 -5.00 5.42
CA LEU A 532 34.47 -5.85 5.40
C LEU A 532 33.60 -5.55 6.63
N ASN A 533 32.39 -5.03 6.38
CA ASN A 533 31.24 -5.04 7.31
C ASN A 533 31.45 -4.32 8.66
N GLN A 534 32.00 -3.10 8.68
CA GLN A 534 31.91 -2.28 9.90
C GLN A 534 30.55 -1.59 9.95
N ALA A 535 29.81 -1.85 11.02
CA ALA A 535 28.59 -1.11 11.33
C ALA A 535 28.91 0.40 11.35
N GLN A 536 28.18 1.19 10.57
CA GLN A 536 28.37 2.64 10.56
C GLN A 536 27.62 3.27 11.72
N ASN A 537 28.32 4.05 12.55
CA ASN A 537 27.70 4.82 13.63
C ASN A 537 27.65 6.29 13.21
N ILE A 538 26.45 6.79 12.92
CA ILE A 538 26.20 8.16 12.48
C ILE A 538 25.66 8.95 13.66
N GLN A 539 26.33 10.06 13.97
CA GLN A 539 25.87 11.03 14.96
C GLN A 539 25.51 12.32 14.23
N LEU A 540 24.22 12.64 14.19
CA LEU A 540 23.77 13.94 13.72
C LEU A 540 24.14 15.01 14.74
N VAL A 541 24.59 16.16 14.25
CA VAL A 541 24.99 17.30 15.08
C VAL A 541 23.83 18.28 15.13
N ARG A 542 23.30 18.53 16.33
CA ARG A 542 22.18 19.45 16.52
C ARG A 542 22.56 20.86 16.05
N ASP A 543 21.70 21.44 15.24
CA ASP A 543 21.80 22.81 14.73
C ASP A 543 20.41 23.44 14.63
N VAL A 544 20.16 24.41 15.51
CA VAL A 544 18.86 25.10 15.58
C VAL A 544 18.62 26.00 14.37
N TYR A 545 19.65 26.32 13.57
CA TYR A 545 19.51 27.17 12.39
C TYR A 545 18.98 26.42 11.18
N ASP A 546 19.02 25.08 11.17
CA ASP A 546 18.38 24.28 10.14
C ASP A 546 16.84 24.28 10.31
N GLY A 547 16.36 24.45 11.54
CA GLY A 547 14.93 24.45 11.85
C GLY A 547 14.24 23.15 11.45
N ILE A 548 12.94 23.24 11.16
CA ILE A 548 12.13 22.12 10.66
C ILE A 548 12.32 22.01 9.15
N TYR A 549 12.85 20.88 8.70
CA TYR A 549 13.00 20.50 7.28
C TYR A 549 12.69 19.01 7.01
N THR A 550 12.41 18.25 8.06
CA THR A 550 11.85 16.89 8.07
C THR A 550 10.57 16.85 8.92
N PRO A 551 9.72 15.82 8.78
CA PRO A 551 8.74 15.47 9.79
C PRO A 551 9.31 15.41 11.21
N LEU A 552 8.47 15.67 12.21
CA LEU A 552 8.74 15.42 13.63
C LEU A 552 8.13 14.08 14.02
N PHE A 553 8.97 13.08 14.24
CA PHE A 553 8.52 11.70 14.44
C PHE A 553 9.04 11.12 15.76
N ALA A 554 8.16 10.54 16.56
CA ALA A 554 8.53 9.86 17.80
C ALA A 554 7.60 8.68 18.09
N MET A 555 8.19 7.49 18.32
CA MET A 555 7.46 6.26 18.63
C MET A 555 7.29 5.98 20.13
N ASN A 556 8.00 6.74 20.97
CA ASN A 556 8.01 6.58 22.43
C ASN A 556 8.55 7.84 23.12
N ASN A 557 8.47 7.89 24.45
CA ASN A 557 8.93 9.04 25.26
C ASN A 557 10.42 9.39 25.04
N ALA A 558 11.27 8.40 24.76
CA ALA A 558 12.71 8.63 24.58
C ALA A 558 13.00 9.36 23.27
N GLN A 559 12.28 9.01 22.19
CA GLN A 559 12.38 9.71 20.91
C GLN A 559 11.71 11.09 20.94
N LEU A 560 10.66 11.27 21.75
CA LEU A 560 9.98 12.55 21.92
C LEU A 560 10.93 13.64 22.43
N ALA A 561 11.85 13.27 23.33
CA ALA A 561 12.89 14.18 23.82
C ALA A 561 13.84 14.69 22.70
N ASN A 562 14.05 13.90 21.64
CA ASN A 562 14.99 14.25 20.57
C ASN A 562 14.45 15.34 19.62
N ILE A 563 13.12 15.51 19.55
CA ILE A 563 12.40 16.54 18.77
C ILE A 563 11.88 17.68 19.65
N SER A 564 12.50 17.84 20.82
CA SER A 564 12.13 18.84 21.82
C SER A 564 13.25 19.86 22.02
N VAL A 565 12.90 21.14 22.14
CA VAL A 565 13.86 22.22 22.43
C VAL A 565 14.19 22.31 23.93
N SER A 566 13.26 21.92 24.79
CA SER A 566 13.39 21.93 26.25
C SER A 566 12.38 21.00 26.91
N GLY A 567 12.42 20.90 28.24
CA GLY A 567 11.46 20.13 29.03
C GLY A 567 11.97 18.76 29.49
N THR A 568 11.18 18.11 30.34
CA THR A 568 11.46 16.74 30.85
C THR A 568 10.27 15.79 30.65
N GLY A 569 9.22 16.22 29.95
CA GLY A 569 8.04 15.40 29.68
C GLY A 569 7.09 15.22 30.86
N THR A 570 7.22 16.03 31.92
CA THR A 570 6.33 15.98 33.09
C THR A 570 5.28 17.08 33.03
N ALA A 571 4.18 16.97 33.76
CA ALA A 571 3.13 17.99 33.78
C ALA A 571 3.65 19.39 34.16
N GLU A 572 4.60 19.48 35.11
CA GLU A 572 5.19 20.75 35.53
C GLU A 572 6.29 21.27 34.58
N ASN A 573 6.81 20.41 33.70
CA ASN A 573 7.89 20.72 32.78
C ASN A 573 7.72 19.90 31.49
N PRO A 574 6.67 20.20 30.70
CA PRO A 574 6.36 19.48 29.48
C PRO A 574 7.52 19.60 28.51
N TYR A 575 7.69 18.59 27.66
CA TYR A 575 8.54 18.74 26.49
C TYR A 575 7.97 19.82 25.58
N LEU A 576 8.81 20.73 25.09
CA LEU A 576 8.42 21.77 24.14
C LEU A 576 8.89 21.37 22.75
N ALA A 577 7.96 21.23 21.81
CA ALA A 577 8.24 20.86 20.43
C ALA A 577 9.14 21.90 19.74
N GLU A 578 9.95 21.41 18.81
CA GLU A 578 10.54 22.22 17.76
C GLU A 578 9.44 22.84 16.89
N ASN A 579 9.52 24.15 16.60
CA ASN A 579 8.38 24.89 16.02
C ASN A 579 8.78 26.00 15.02
N VAL A 580 9.99 25.95 14.47
CA VAL A 580 10.48 26.97 13.52
C VAL A 580 10.84 26.31 12.18
N GLU A 581 10.09 26.61 11.14
CA GLU A 581 10.33 26.18 9.75
C GLU A 581 11.00 27.34 8.98
N TYR A 582 12.27 27.18 8.59
CA TYR A 582 13.00 28.18 7.77
C TYR A 582 12.90 27.88 6.27
N THR A 583 12.68 26.62 5.93
CA THR A 583 12.57 26.09 4.57
C THR A 583 11.44 25.08 4.53
N SER A 584 10.83 24.88 3.36
CA SER A 584 9.87 23.79 3.17
C SER A 584 10.47 22.44 3.55
N ILE A 585 9.61 21.51 3.98
CA ILE A 585 9.99 20.12 4.21
C ILE A 585 10.61 19.53 2.94
N SER A 586 11.66 18.71 3.12
CA SER A 586 12.33 18.03 2.01
C SER A 586 11.34 17.23 1.15
N PRO A 587 11.41 17.32 -0.19
CA PRO A 587 10.57 16.52 -1.08
C PRO A 587 10.66 15.01 -0.86
N LEU A 588 11.74 14.51 -0.23
CA LEU A 588 11.88 13.09 0.15
C LEU A 588 10.72 12.58 1.03
N PHE A 589 10.05 13.48 1.76
CA PHE A 589 8.90 13.15 2.59
C PHE A 589 7.55 13.36 1.89
N GLY A 590 7.56 13.86 0.65
CA GLY A 590 6.35 14.02 -0.16
C GLY A 590 5.95 12.75 -0.91
N GLN A 591 6.47 11.59 -0.48
CA GLN A 591 6.20 10.32 -1.14
C GLN A 591 4.74 9.90 -1.00
N VAL A 592 4.19 9.52 -2.14
CA VAL A 592 2.84 9.02 -2.31
C VAL A 592 2.82 7.90 -3.34
N ASN A 593 1.86 6.98 -3.24
CA ASN A 593 1.64 5.95 -4.26
C ASN A 593 0.78 6.46 -5.43
N ASP A 594 0.39 5.55 -6.34
CA ASP A 594 -0.39 5.89 -7.54
C ASP A 594 -1.79 6.44 -7.27
N PHE A 595 -2.30 6.23 -6.06
CA PHE A 595 -3.60 6.73 -5.61
C PHE A 595 -3.43 7.91 -4.64
N LEU A 596 -2.22 8.49 -4.58
CA LEU A 596 -1.83 9.60 -3.74
C LEU A 596 -2.00 9.34 -2.23
N PHE A 597 -1.93 8.09 -1.77
CA PHE A 597 -1.86 7.79 -0.34
C PHE A 597 -0.50 8.24 0.19
N PRO A 598 -0.44 9.09 1.23
CA PRO A 598 0.81 9.56 1.81
C PRO A 598 1.53 8.47 2.60
N VAL A 599 2.85 8.55 2.59
CA VAL A 599 3.73 7.71 3.43
C VAL A 599 4.06 8.41 4.75
N PHE A 600 4.27 9.74 4.69
CA PHE A 600 4.74 10.54 5.80
C PHE A 600 3.74 11.63 6.18
N GLU A 601 3.82 12.04 7.44
CA GLU A 601 3.06 13.14 8.02
C GLU A 601 4.00 14.16 8.65
N GLY A 602 3.50 15.35 8.97
CA GLY A 602 4.32 16.46 9.45
C GLY A 602 4.74 16.23 10.89
N VAL A 603 3.80 15.76 11.70
CA VAL A 603 4.04 15.32 13.07
C VAL A 603 3.41 13.95 13.28
N MET A 604 4.20 13.01 13.79
CA MET A 604 3.72 11.70 14.20
C MET A 604 4.25 11.35 15.60
N ILE A 605 3.34 11.34 16.58
CA ILE A 605 3.66 11.02 17.97
C ILE A 605 2.91 9.76 18.38
N MET A 606 3.63 8.74 18.83
CA MET A 606 3.05 7.45 19.16
C MET A 606 3.46 6.94 20.53
N ASN A 607 2.58 6.14 21.14
CA ASN A 607 2.85 5.32 22.33
C ASN A 607 3.58 6.09 23.45
N THR A 608 3.08 7.27 23.79
CA THR A 608 3.67 8.15 24.80
C THR A 608 2.63 8.61 25.80
N ASP A 609 3.05 8.74 27.04
CA ASP A 609 2.32 9.37 28.14
C ASP A 609 3.01 10.63 28.68
N ALA A 610 4.13 11.02 28.09
CA ALA A 610 4.84 12.24 28.46
C ALA A 610 4.05 13.49 28.04
N HIS A 611 4.12 14.54 28.85
CA HIS A 611 3.53 15.83 28.51
C HIS A 611 4.34 16.51 27.40
N PHE A 612 3.66 16.92 26.32
CA PHE A 612 4.30 17.50 25.13
C PHE A 612 3.49 18.66 24.57
N ASP A 613 4.12 19.82 24.46
CA ASP A 613 3.49 21.04 24.01
C ASP A 613 4.00 21.43 22.61
N MET A 614 3.09 21.45 21.66
CA MET A 614 3.26 21.90 20.29
C MET A 614 2.69 23.33 20.15
N ASN A 615 3.51 24.32 20.49
CA ASN A 615 3.12 25.73 20.52
C ASN A 615 3.51 26.46 19.22
N ARG A 616 2.53 27.08 18.54
CA ARG A 616 2.76 27.88 17.32
C ARG A 616 3.53 27.08 16.26
N MET A 617 3.04 25.88 15.96
CA MET A 617 3.65 25.01 14.97
C MET A 617 3.57 25.64 13.57
N PRO A 618 4.52 25.34 12.67
CA PRO A 618 4.44 25.82 11.30
C PRO A 618 3.44 24.99 10.48
N ALA A 619 3.25 25.32 9.20
CA ALA A 619 2.27 24.63 8.37
C ALA A 619 2.78 23.31 7.75
N PHE A 620 4.07 22.98 7.86
CA PHE A 620 4.69 21.80 7.25
C PHE A 620 4.48 21.75 5.72
N SER A 621 4.80 22.86 5.07
CA SER A 621 4.65 22.98 3.62
C SER A 621 5.70 22.15 2.89
N PHE A 622 5.31 21.47 1.80
CA PHE A 622 6.24 20.71 0.99
C PHE A 622 5.88 20.72 -0.49
N GLN A 623 6.92 20.46 -1.30
CA GLN A 623 6.80 20.26 -2.74
C GLN A 623 6.68 18.75 -3.00
N MET A 624 5.65 18.35 -3.73
CA MET A 624 5.51 16.97 -4.19
C MET A 624 6.70 16.60 -5.10
N PRO A 625 7.24 15.38 -4.99
CA PRO A 625 8.28 14.89 -5.90
C PRO A 625 7.87 14.96 -7.37
N GLN A 626 8.85 15.14 -8.25
CA GLN A 626 8.63 15.38 -9.68
C GLN A 626 7.92 14.21 -10.38
N TYR A 627 8.11 12.98 -9.90
CA TYR A 627 7.43 11.81 -10.46
C TYR A 627 5.89 11.91 -10.40
N THR A 628 5.36 12.73 -9.49
CA THR A 628 3.92 12.95 -9.33
C THR A 628 3.36 14.00 -10.32
N ASP A 629 4.21 14.77 -11.00
CA ASP A 629 3.80 15.93 -11.82
C ASP A 629 2.74 15.57 -12.87
N LEU A 630 2.89 14.42 -13.54
CA LEU A 630 1.95 13.96 -14.55
C LEU A 630 0.57 13.70 -13.95
N PHE A 631 0.54 13.03 -12.80
CA PHE A 631 -0.70 12.73 -12.09
C PHE A 631 -1.36 14.02 -11.60
N LEU A 632 -0.61 14.88 -10.92
CA LEU A 632 -1.12 16.12 -10.36
C LEU A 632 -1.64 17.05 -11.46
N SER A 633 -0.92 17.14 -12.59
CA SER A 633 -1.39 17.88 -13.77
C SER A 633 -2.67 17.29 -14.37
N TYR A 634 -2.81 15.96 -14.40
CA TYR A 634 -4.00 15.29 -14.95
C TYR A 634 -5.25 15.58 -14.10
N TYR A 635 -5.13 15.52 -12.78
CA TYR A 635 -6.22 15.82 -11.86
C TYR A 635 -6.35 17.31 -11.51
N ASN A 636 -5.49 18.18 -12.06
CA ASN A 636 -5.44 19.61 -11.77
C ASN A 636 -5.32 19.86 -10.24
N ILE A 637 -4.46 19.08 -9.58
CA ILE A 637 -4.09 19.19 -8.17
C ILE A 637 -2.78 19.99 -8.07
N PRO A 638 -2.59 20.86 -7.06
CA PRO A 638 -1.33 21.58 -6.89
C PRO A 638 -0.15 20.66 -6.63
N THR A 639 1.03 21.11 -7.02
CA THR A 639 2.29 20.41 -6.75
C THR A 639 2.83 20.67 -5.34
N THR A 640 2.11 21.43 -4.52
CA THR A 640 2.42 21.69 -3.11
C THR A 640 1.29 21.18 -2.22
N ASN A 641 1.64 20.65 -1.06
CA ASN A 641 0.69 20.27 -0.02
C ASN A 641 1.27 20.59 1.37
N TYR A 642 0.51 20.27 2.41
CA TYR A 642 0.82 20.50 3.81
C TYR A 642 0.57 19.21 4.57
N MET A 643 1.50 18.84 5.45
CA MET A 643 1.42 17.57 6.17
C MET A 643 0.65 17.70 7.49
N GLY A 644 0.04 16.60 7.96
CA GLY A 644 -0.81 16.60 9.15
C GLY A 644 -0.09 16.42 10.49
N TYR A 645 -0.88 16.45 11.56
CA TYR A 645 -0.49 16.21 12.96
C TYR A 645 -1.21 14.99 13.50
N TRP A 646 -0.50 13.88 13.67
CA TRP A 646 -1.09 12.60 14.00
C TRP A 646 -0.58 12.08 15.35
N LEU A 647 -1.53 11.76 16.23
CA LEU A 647 -1.31 11.23 17.57
C LEU A 647 -1.88 9.81 17.62
N TYR A 648 -1.07 8.82 17.97
CA TYR A 648 -1.49 7.43 18.04
C TYR A 648 -1.16 6.80 19.39
N ASN A 649 -2.19 6.39 20.14
CA ASN A 649 -2.02 5.80 21.46
C ASN A 649 -1.15 6.71 22.36
N ALA A 650 -1.44 8.01 22.32
CA ALA A 650 -0.71 9.04 23.04
C ALA A 650 -1.58 9.68 24.12
N SER A 651 -0.96 10.47 25.00
CA SER A 651 -1.68 11.28 25.96
C SER A 651 -0.88 12.47 26.42
N ASN A 652 -1.56 13.47 26.98
CA ASN A 652 -0.97 14.68 27.55
C ASN A 652 -0.29 15.59 26.52
N ILE A 653 -0.80 15.59 25.28
CA ILE A 653 -0.27 16.40 24.19
C ILE A 653 -1.12 17.66 23.99
N SER A 654 -0.49 18.81 23.85
CA SER A 654 -1.17 20.09 23.60
C SER A 654 -0.73 20.68 22.26
N LEU A 655 -1.64 20.76 21.28
CA LEU A 655 -1.47 21.53 20.05
C LEU A 655 -2.11 22.91 20.22
N TRP A 656 -1.29 23.96 20.28
CA TRP A 656 -1.73 25.27 20.73
C TRP A 656 -1.24 26.43 19.87
N ASP A 657 -2.14 27.39 19.60
CA ASP A 657 -1.83 28.67 18.93
C ASP A 657 -1.18 28.50 17.55
N THR A 658 -1.53 27.44 16.83
CA THR A 658 -1.06 27.20 15.46
C THR A 658 -1.90 28.03 14.48
N SER A 659 -1.25 28.95 13.77
CA SER A 659 -1.91 29.96 12.94
C SER A 659 -2.43 29.44 11.60
N LEU A 660 -1.96 28.27 11.16
CA LEU A 660 -2.43 27.63 9.94
C LEU A 660 -2.25 26.11 10.03
N ILE A 661 -3.37 25.40 10.04
CA ILE A 661 -3.45 23.96 9.81
C ILE A 661 -4.28 23.76 8.53
N THR A 662 -3.69 23.09 7.55
CA THR A 662 -4.32 22.86 6.24
C THR A 662 -3.66 21.69 5.53
N GLY A 663 -4.16 21.33 4.35
CA GLY A 663 -3.70 20.23 3.53
C GLY A 663 -4.86 19.58 2.81
N TRP A 664 -4.58 18.97 1.65
CA TRP A 664 -5.57 18.28 0.84
C TRP A 664 -5.32 16.78 0.83
N PHE A 665 -6.40 16.00 0.67
CA PHE A 665 -6.35 14.55 0.56
C PHE A 665 -6.89 14.09 -0.80
N THR A 666 -6.40 12.95 -1.25
CA THR A 666 -6.89 12.28 -2.46
C THR A 666 -8.31 11.77 -2.28
N PRO A 667 -9.19 11.88 -3.28
CA PRO A 667 -10.55 11.33 -3.21
C PRO A 667 -10.53 9.79 -3.13
N TYR A 668 -9.40 9.15 -3.46
CA TYR A 668 -9.20 7.71 -3.25
C TYR A 668 -9.10 7.33 -1.77
N GLY A 669 -8.80 8.29 -0.90
CA GLY A 669 -8.85 8.10 0.54
C GLY A 669 -10.27 8.08 1.10
N ALA A 670 -11.32 8.19 0.27
CA ALA A 670 -12.69 8.21 0.77
C ALA A 670 -13.02 6.90 1.49
N GLY A 671 -13.40 6.99 2.77
CA GLY A 671 -13.59 5.83 3.63
C GLY A 671 -12.41 5.51 4.56
N PHE A 672 -11.24 6.08 4.27
CA PHE A 672 -10.08 6.05 5.16
C PHE A 672 -10.16 7.19 6.19
N PRO A 673 -9.59 7.00 7.39
CA PRO A 673 -9.70 7.95 8.49
C PRO A 673 -8.74 9.15 8.35
N TYR A 674 -8.83 9.96 7.29
CA TYR A 674 -7.92 11.10 7.09
C TYR A 674 -8.41 12.40 7.73
N ALA A 675 -7.47 13.14 8.33
CA ALA A 675 -7.63 14.53 8.75
C ALA A 675 -6.26 15.23 8.92
N ASN A 676 -6.24 16.55 8.83
CA ASN A 676 -5.03 17.34 9.08
C ASN A 676 -4.57 17.24 10.55
N VAL A 677 -5.49 17.02 11.49
CA VAL A 677 -5.18 16.64 12.87
C VAL A 677 -5.91 15.35 13.18
N MET A 678 -5.15 14.30 13.52
CA MET A 678 -5.71 13.00 13.87
C MET A 678 -5.34 12.61 15.30
N MET A 679 -6.34 12.28 16.09
CA MET A 679 -6.19 11.78 17.45
C MET A 679 -6.73 10.36 17.51
N TRP A 680 -5.84 9.39 17.56
CA TRP A 680 -6.16 7.98 17.45
C TRP A 680 -5.88 7.26 18.76
N ASN A 681 -6.92 6.74 19.42
CA ASN A 681 -6.83 6.14 20.75
C ASN A 681 -6.00 7.00 21.73
N SER A 682 -6.11 8.33 21.63
CA SER A 682 -5.32 9.26 22.42
C SER A 682 -6.21 10.00 23.43
N SER A 683 -5.63 10.38 24.57
CA SER A 683 -6.39 10.79 25.75
C SER A 683 -5.76 11.94 26.51
N ASN A 684 -6.58 12.77 27.16
CA ASN A 684 -6.11 13.94 27.90
C ASN A 684 -5.25 14.90 27.05
N ASP A 685 -5.59 15.01 25.76
CA ASP A 685 -4.93 15.91 24.82
C ASP A 685 -5.74 17.20 24.62
N LEU A 686 -5.05 18.28 24.28
CA LEU A 686 -5.62 19.59 23.99
C LEU A 686 -5.35 19.96 22.53
N VAL A 687 -6.39 20.27 21.77
CA VAL A 687 -6.28 21.00 20.50
C VAL A 687 -6.93 22.36 20.72
N GLY A 688 -6.13 23.40 20.92
CA GLY A 688 -6.63 24.69 21.38
C GLY A 688 -6.10 25.92 20.64
N ASN A 689 -6.98 26.90 20.42
CA ASN A 689 -6.62 28.20 19.84
C ASN A 689 -5.92 28.10 18.46
N ASN A 690 -6.23 27.09 17.65
CA ASN A 690 -5.63 26.91 16.32
C ASN A 690 -6.55 27.46 15.22
N THR A 691 -5.97 27.76 14.06
CA THR A 691 -6.72 28.17 12.86
C THR A 691 -6.60 27.10 11.77
N PHE A 692 -7.74 26.54 11.38
CA PHE A 692 -7.87 25.55 10.32
C PHE A 692 -8.40 26.18 9.04
N GLN A 693 -7.65 26.02 7.95
CA GLN A 693 -8.12 26.26 6.60
C GLN A 693 -8.48 24.93 5.96
N THR A 694 -9.76 24.58 6.06
CA THR A 694 -10.29 23.27 5.70
C THR A 694 -10.42 23.17 4.18
N MET A 695 -9.51 22.41 3.55
CA MET A 695 -9.67 21.98 2.15
C MET A 695 -10.58 20.75 2.08
N ASP A 696 -10.44 19.85 3.05
CA ASP A 696 -11.24 18.64 3.11
C ASP A 696 -11.59 18.19 4.54
N SER A 697 -10.68 17.56 5.28
CA SER A 697 -10.94 17.08 6.65
C SER A 697 -9.95 17.69 7.63
N SER A 698 -10.42 18.59 8.51
CA SER A 698 -9.56 19.34 9.42
C SER A 698 -9.13 18.51 10.64
N MET A 699 -10.08 17.89 11.35
CA MET A 699 -9.79 17.16 12.58
C MET A 699 -10.62 15.87 12.72
N LEU A 700 -9.96 14.80 13.16
CA LEU A 700 -10.56 13.51 13.47
C LEU A 700 -10.14 13.06 14.88
N ILE A 701 -11.12 12.69 15.71
CA ILE A 701 -10.90 12.01 16.99
C ILE A 701 -11.51 10.61 16.92
N PHE A 702 -10.68 9.58 16.99
CA PHE A 702 -11.11 8.18 16.97
C PHE A 702 -10.64 7.47 18.23
N GLY A 703 -11.56 6.83 18.96
CA GLY A 703 -11.25 6.25 20.26
C GLY A 703 -10.67 7.25 21.26
N GLY A 704 -10.09 6.75 22.36
CA GLY A 704 -9.59 7.62 23.44
C GLY A 704 -10.72 8.35 24.18
N THR A 705 -10.34 9.24 25.09
CA THR A 705 -11.25 9.98 25.98
C THR A 705 -10.57 11.16 26.68
N ASP A 706 -11.33 12.03 27.33
CA ASP A 706 -10.85 13.20 28.09
C ASP A 706 -10.07 14.22 27.24
N ASN A 707 -10.28 14.24 25.92
CA ASN A 707 -9.66 15.24 25.06
C ASN A 707 -10.46 16.55 25.06
N THR A 708 -9.77 17.68 24.92
CA THR A 708 -10.38 19.01 24.87
C THR A 708 -10.11 19.68 23.53
N VAL A 709 -11.17 20.14 22.86
CA VAL A 709 -11.12 20.97 21.66
C VAL A 709 -11.69 22.34 21.98
N TRP A 710 -10.84 23.36 22.01
CA TRP A 710 -11.22 24.69 22.54
C TRP A 710 -10.67 25.86 21.73
N GLY A 711 -11.48 26.90 21.50
CA GLY A 711 -10.97 28.16 20.93
C GLY A 711 -10.48 28.06 19.48
N ASN A 712 -10.71 26.95 18.76
CA ASN A 712 -10.23 26.79 17.39
C ASN A 712 -11.15 27.50 16.40
N THR A 713 -10.59 27.99 15.30
CA THR A 713 -11.34 28.55 14.17
C THR A 713 -11.25 27.64 12.96
N PHE A 714 -12.38 27.13 12.49
CA PHE A 714 -12.49 26.30 11.30
C PHE A 714 -13.17 27.08 10.17
N THR A 715 -12.46 27.26 9.07
CA THR A 715 -12.94 27.98 7.88
C THR A 715 -12.81 27.13 6.63
N ASN A 716 -13.70 27.30 5.66
CA ASN A 716 -13.47 26.75 4.32
C ASN A 716 -12.26 27.46 3.69
N VAL A 717 -11.44 26.72 2.94
CA VAL A 717 -10.35 27.34 2.16
C VAL A 717 -10.90 28.37 1.18
N ALA A 718 -10.23 29.53 1.09
CA ALA A 718 -10.53 30.52 0.07
C ALA A 718 -10.17 29.96 -1.33
N PRO A 719 -10.93 30.26 -2.39
CA PRO A 719 -10.64 29.82 -3.77
C PRO A 719 -9.25 30.20 -4.33
N VAL A 720 -8.47 30.96 -3.57
CA VAL A 720 -7.11 31.41 -3.92
C VAL A 720 -6.12 30.24 -3.89
N LEU A 721 -6.32 29.23 -3.04
CA LEU A 721 -5.41 28.08 -2.94
C LEU A 721 -5.74 26.97 -3.95
N LEU A 722 -7.02 26.83 -4.33
CA LEU A 722 -7.50 25.80 -5.25
C LEU A 722 -8.65 26.36 -6.11
N ASN A 723 -8.58 26.14 -7.42
CA ASN A 723 -9.72 26.43 -8.29
C ASN A 723 -10.87 25.41 -8.05
N SER A 724 -12.09 25.77 -8.44
CA SER A 724 -13.28 24.94 -8.15
C SER A 724 -13.24 23.54 -8.77
N SER A 725 -12.51 23.35 -9.88
CA SER A 725 -12.28 22.02 -10.47
C SER A 725 -11.30 21.19 -9.66
N ALA A 726 -10.26 21.78 -9.08
CA ALA A 726 -9.31 21.10 -8.21
C ALA A 726 -10.00 20.62 -6.93
N MET A 727 -10.86 21.45 -6.32
CA MET A 727 -11.62 21.10 -5.12
C MET A 727 -12.47 19.83 -5.27
N ALA A 728 -13.01 19.56 -6.47
CA ALA A 728 -13.77 18.34 -6.73
C ALA A 728 -12.90 17.07 -6.71
N ASN A 729 -11.59 17.23 -6.90
CA ASN A 729 -10.60 16.16 -6.96
C ASN A 729 -9.75 16.08 -5.68
N VAL A 730 -10.09 16.82 -4.61
CA VAL A 730 -9.33 16.80 -3.36
C VAL A 730 -10.21 16.80 -2.10
N SER A 731 -11.41 16.23 -2.17
CA SER A 731 -12.30 16.14 -1.03
C SER A 731 -12.87 14.74 -0.80
N LEU A 732 -12.58 14.17 0.37
CA LEU A 732 -13.07 12.87 0.86
C LEU A 732 -14.58 12.87 1.10
N TYR A 733 -15.11 13.95 1.64
CA TYR A 733 -16.54 14.09 1.96
C TYR A 733 -17.32 14.84 0.87
N GLY A 734 -16.64 15.23 -0.22
CA GLY A 734 -17.17 16.10 -1.27
C GLY A 734 -17.41 17.55 -0.82
N LYS A 735 -17.17 17.87 0.45
CA LYS A 735 -17.26 19.20 1.07
C LYS A 735 -16.28 19.28 2.26
N PRO A 736 -15.78 20.48 2.59
CA PRO A 736 -14.95 20.68 3.78
C PRO A 736 -15.67 20.33 5.09
N LEU A 737 -15.08 19.43 5.87
CA LEU A 737 -15.46 18.93 7.19
C LEU A 737 -14.50 19.45 8.26
N ALA A 738 -15.03 20.14 9.27
CA ALA A 738 -14.21 20.69 10.35
C ALA A 738 -13.79 19.64 11.38
N LEU A 739 -14.76 18.99 12.02
CA LEU A 739 -14.50 18.03 13.10
C LEU A 739 -15.29 16.76 12.91
N SER A 740 -14.61 15.62 12.97
CA SER A 740 -15.24 14.30 13.05
C SER A 740 -14.86 13.58 14.35
N VAL A 741 -15.84 12.98 15.00
CA VAL A 741 -15.69 12.36 16.33
C VAL A 741 -16.30 10.97 16.33
N TYR A 742 -15.44 9.97 16.52
CA TYR A 742 -15.77 8.55 16.67
C TYR A 742 -15.20 8.04 18.00
N SER A 743 -15.51 8.76 19.08
CA SER A 743 -14.99 8.51 20.43
C SER A 743 -16.00 8.96 21.49
N SER A 744 -15.64 8.98 22.77
CA SER A 744 -16.55 9.44 23.84
C SER A 744 -15.78 10.07 24.98
N GLY A 745 -16.47 10.91 25.75
CA GLY A 745 -15.92 11.60 26.92
C GLY A 745 -15.00 12.76 26.55
N ASN A 746 -15.11 13.31 25.34
CA ASN A 746 -14.38 14.51 24.95
C ASN A 746 -15.20 15.78 25.29
N LEU A 747 -14.51 16.90 25.45
CA LEU A 747 -15.08 18.22 25.68
C LEU A 747 -14.75 19.16 24.51
N ILE A 748 -15.79 19.64 23.80
CA ILE A 748 -15.67 20.46 22.59
C ILE A 748 -16.47 21.75 22.81
N TYR A 749 -15.81 22.87 23.07
CA TYR A 749 -16.50 24.13 23.37
C TYR A 749 -15.69 25.37 22.97
N ASP A 750 -16.37 26.50 22.81
CA ASP A 750 -15.80 27.79 22.39
C ASP A 750 -15.02 27.75 21.07
N ASN A 751 -15.41 26.89 20.13
CA ASN A 751 -14.84 26.86 18.78
C ASN A 751 -15.71 27.65 17.79
N ASN A 752 -15.12 28.11 16.69
CA ASN A 752 -15.79 28.85 15.61
C ASN A 752 -15.85 28.00 14.33
N PHE A 753 -17.03 27.44 14.04
CA PHE A 753 -17.26 26.59 12.88
C PHE A 753 -17.95 27.36 11.74
N THR A 754 -17.21 27.60 10.66
CA THR A 754 -17.70 28.23 9.42
C THR A 754 -17.46 27.36 8.17
N THR A 755 -17.13 26.09 8.37
CA THR A 755 -16.97 25.08 7.31
C THR A 755 -18.32 24.61 6.78
N SER A 756 -18.31 23.99 5.60
CA SER A 756 -19.55 23.47 4.98
C SER A 756 -20.19 22.33 5.77
N ILE A 757 -19.38 21.52 6.45
CA ILE A 757 -19.80 20.52 7.43
C ILE A 757 -19.10 20.87 8.76
N PRO A 758 -19.80 21.49 9.72
CA PRO A 758 -19.24 21.84 11.02
C PRO A 758 -18.78 20.64 11.85
N ALA A 759 -19.65 19.63 12.02
CA ALA A 759 -19.36 18.52 12.90
C ALA A 759 -19.99 17.22 12.39
N TYR A 760 -19.29 16.10 12.59
CA TYR A 760 -19.78 14.77 12.27
C TYR A 760 -19.46 13.79 13.40
N SER A 761 -20.48 13.30 14.08
CA SER A 761 -20.39 12.33 15.17
C SER A 761 -21.53 11.32 15.03
N PRO A 762 -21.39 10.34 14.12
CA PRO A 762 -22.48 9.44 13.74
C PRO A 762 -22.74 8.37 14.81
N ASP A 763 -23.80 7.57 14.64
CA ASP A 763 -24.08 6.38 15.45
C ASP A 763 -23.55 5.09 14.80
N GLU A 764 -22.43 5.19 14.08
CA GLU A 764 -21.79 4.05 13.41
C GLU A 764 -20.26 4.08 13.56
N SER A 765 -19.64 2.91 13.48
CA SER A 765 -18.19 2.79 13.42
C SER A 765 -17.69 3.08 12.01
N ILE A 766 -16.67 3.93 11.88
CA ILE A 766 -15.98 4.20 10.61
C ILE A 766 -15.45 2.93 9.93
N TYR A 767 -15.18 1.87 10.69
CA TYR A 767 -14.59 0.63 10.17
C TYR A 767 -15.60 -0.46 9.84
N THR A 768 -16.59 -0.63 10.71
CA THR A 768 -17.51 -1.75 10.57
C THR A 768 -18.83 -1.34 9.94
N GLY A 769 -19.14 -0.04 9.88
CA GLY A 769 -20.49 0.47 9.55
C GLY A 769 -21.57 0.07 10.57
N TYR A 770 -21.28 -0.84 11.50
CA TYR A 770 -22.19 -1.21 12.58
C TYR A 770 -22.43 -0.08 13.57
N GLN A 771 -23.58 -0.17 14.22
CA GLN A 771 -24.04 0.79 15.21
C GLN A 771 -23.00 0.97 16.33
N ALA A 772 -22.67 2.23 16.59
CA ALA A 772 -21.81 2.68 17.67
C ALA A 772 -22.48 3.86 18.38
N TYR A 773 -22.11 4.12 19.64
CA TYR A 773 -22.66 5.23 20.41
C TYR A 773 -21.51 6.06 20.96
N TYR A 774 -21.45 7.30 20.49
CA TYR A 774 -20.45 8.29 20.89
C TYR A 774 -21.10 9.36 21.76
N LEU A 775 -20.61 9.55 22.98
CA LEU A 775 -21.15 10.50 23.95
C LEU A 775 -20.09 11.53 24.31
N ASP A 776 -20.22 12.73 23.75
CA ASP A 776 -19.30 13.85 23.97
C ASP A 776 -20.04 15.07 24.52
N SER A 777 -19.30 15.94 25.21
CA SER A 777 -19.82 17.21 25.70
C SER A 777 -19.49 18.33 24.71
N TRP A 778 -20.50 18.92 24.09
CA TRP A 778 -20.36 19.97 23.08
C TRP A 778 -20.47 21.39 23.65
N ASN A 779 -20.54 21.50 24.98
CA ASN A 779 -20.60 22.77 25.69
C ASN A 779 -20.22 22.57 27.16
N VAL A 780 -19.84 23.66 27.80
CA VAL A 780 -19.91 23.83 29.25
C VAL A 780 -21.19 24.57 29.63
N SER A 781 -21.52 24.63 30.92
CA SER A 781 -22.58 25.53 31.39
C SER A 781 -22.21 26.97 31.10
N THR A 782 -23.18 27.79 30.67
CA THR A 782 -22.96 29.21 30.42
C THR A 782 -22.31 29.90 31.64
N GLN A 783 -21.14 30.46 31.40
CA GLN A 783 -20.30 31.09 32.42
C GLN A 783 -19.63 32.35 31.83
N PRO A 784 -19.15 33.30 32.65
CA PRO A 784 -18.45 34.48 32.14
C PRO A 784 -17.26 34.11 31.23
N ALA A 785 -17.00 34.91 30.20
CA ALA A 785 -15.82 34.74 29.34
C ALA A 785 -14.50 34.89 30.12
N SER A 786 -14.56 35.53 31.31
CA SER A 786 -13.43 35.63 32.24
C SER A 786 -13.19 34.38 33.09
N GLU A 787 -14.10 33.41 33.08
CA GLU A 787 -13.90 32.15 33.80
C GLU A 787 -12.75 31.36 33.17
N VAL A 788 -11.87 30.79 34.00
CA VAL A 788 -10.66 30.11 33.54
C VAL A 788 -10.78 28.63 33.85
N HIS A 789 -10.78 27.81 32.80
CA HIS A 789 -10.50 26.37 32.92
C HIS A 789 -9.02 26.14 32.72
N VAL A 790 -8.42 25.20 33.46
CA VAL A 790 -7.01 24.85 33.28
C VAL A 790 -6.90 23.43 32.75
N PHE A 791 -6.24 23.26 31.62
CA PHE A 791 -6.02 21.97 30.99
C PHE A 791 -4.56 21.86 30.52
N ASN A 792 -3.85 20.80 30.92
CA ASN A 792 -2.41 20.62 30.66
C ASN A 792 -1.56 21.90 30.91
N GLY A 793 -1.92 22.70 31.91
CA GLY A 793 -1.23 23.96 32.23
C GLY A 793 -1.68 25.19 31.43
N TYR A 794 -2.52 25.03 30.41
CA TYR A 794 -3.09 26.12 29.61
C TYR A 794 -4.34 26.69 30.27
N HIS A 795 -4.45 28.02 30.28
CA HIS A 795 -5.63 28.74 30.76
C HIS A 795 -6.61 28.95 29.59
N LEU A 796 -7.73 28.24 29.64
CA LEU A 796 -8.82 28.32 28.67
C LEU A 796 -9.86 29.31 29.19
N SER A 797 -9.86 30.51 28.64
CA SER A 797 -10.81 31.58 28.96
C SER A 797 -10.99 32.48 27.75
N GLY A 798 -12.20 32.97 27.55
CA GLY A 798 -12.51 33.89 26.46
C GLY A 798 -13.89 33.64 25.89
N ASN A 799 -14.09 34.18 24.69
CA ASN A 799 -15.20 33.83 23.81
C ASN A 799 -14.69 34.02 22.38
N ILE A 800 -14.76 32.98 21.56
CA ILE A 800 -14.17 32.96 20.22
C ILE A 800 -14.76 33.98 19.24
N ILE A 801 -15.96 34.49 19.53
CA ILE A 801 -16.65 35.54 18.75
C ILE A 801 -16.67 36.92 19.47
N GLY A 802 -15.94 37.08 20.58
CA GLY A 802 -15.80 38.34 21.32
C GLY A 802 -16.96 38.70 22.27
N GLY A 803 -17.79 37.72 22.66
CA GLY A 803 -18.88 37.88 23.63
C GLY A 803 -18.43 37.94 25.11
N TYR A 804 -19.40 38.09 26.01
CA TYR A 804 -19.16 38.20 27.47
C TYR A 804 -19.24 36.88 28.25
N TYR A 805 -19.60 35.78 27.60
CA TYR A 805 -19.77 34.46 28.21
C TYR A 805 -19.12 33.38 27.33
N GLN A 806 -18.78 32.24 27.90
CA GLN A 806 -18.45 31.00 27.19
C GLN A 806 -19.45 29.92 27.59
N GLY A 807 -19.70 28.97 26.70
CA GLY A 807 -20.70 27.93 26.86
C GLY A 807 -20.44 26.83 25.85
N GLY A 808 -21.14 26.88 24.72
CA GLY A 808 -20.97 26.01 23.57
C GLY A 808 -20.02 26.56 22.52
N ASN A 809 -20.30 26.26 21.27
CA ASN A 809 -19.52 26.66 20.11
C ASN A 809 -20.32 27.65 19.23
N TYR A 810 -19.63 28.40 18.38
CA TYR A 810 -20.28 29.17 17.33
C TYR A 810 -20.44 28.30 16.07
N TRP A 811 -21.67 28.22 15.56
CA TRP A 811 -22.01 27.49 14.36
C TRP A 811 -22.61 28.43 13.31
N TYR A 812 -22.00 28.54 12.14
CA TYR A 812 -22.50 29.43 11.08
C TYR A 812 -23.92 29.10 10.59
N ASN A 813 -24.33 27.83 10.75
CA ASN A 813 -25.63 27.30 10.35
C ASN A 813 -26.60 27.11 11.53
N PHE A 814 -26.29 27.67 12.71
CA PHE A 814 -27.21 27.63 13.84
C PHE A 814 -28.54 28.33 13.50
N ASP A 815 -29.64 27.60 13.62
CA ASP A 815 -31.00 28.06 13.29
C ASP A 815 -31.85 28.42 14.53
N GLY A 816 -31.25 28.40 15.72
CA GLY A 816 -31.91 28.69 16.99
C GLY A 816 -32.45 27.46 17.74
N ILE A 817 -32.30 26.25 17.22
CA ILE A 817 -32.78 25.01 17.87
C ILE A 817 -31.71 24.43 18.79
N VAL A 818 -32.08 24.15 20.05
CA VAL A 818 -31.21 23.50 21.05
C VAL A 818 -31.73 22.10 21.45
N PRO A 819 -30.84 21.10 21.64
CA PRO A 819 -29.41 21.17 21.33
C PRO A 819 -29.16 21.31 19.83
N PHE A 820 -28.16 22.10 19.45
CA PHE A 820 -27.68 22.10 18.07
C PHE A 820 -26.99 20.77 17.80
N ASN A 821 -27.45 20.07 16.76
CA ASN A 821 -26.96 18.75 16.39
C ASN A 821 -26.59 18.64 14.90
N ASP A 822 -26.38 19.79 14.25
CA ASP A 822 -26.02 19.91 12.84
C ASP A 822 -26.92 19.07 11.90
N TYR A 823 -28.24 19.26 12.03
CA TYR A 823 -29.27 18.52 11.29
C TYR A 823 -29.20 16.99 11.45
N GLY A 824 -28.70 16.51 12.58
CA GLY A 824 -28.55 15.09 12.92
C GLY A 824 -27.19 14.49 12.60
N LEU A 825 -26.22 15.29 12.13
CA LEU A 825 -24.84 14.82 11.95
C LEU A 825 -24.13 14.60 13.29
N ILE A 826 -24.61 15.20 14.37
CA ILE A 826 -24.29 14.80 15.75
C ILE A 826 -25.44 13.88 16.23
N ALA A 827 -25.21 12.57 16.17
CA ALA A 827 -26.28 11.59 16.39
C ALA A 827 -26.75 11.52 17.85
N ASN A 828 -25.82 11.72 18.81
CA ASN A 828 -26.10 11.62 20.24
C ASN A 828 -25.63 12.90 20.97
N GLY A 829 -26.53 13.53 21.71
CA GLY A 829 -26.26 14.79 22.41
C GLY A 829 -26.39 16.00 21.49
N GLY A 830 -25.45 16.93 21.61
CA GLY A 830 -25.39 18.19 20.86
C GLY A 830 -25.05 19.37 21.76
N ASP A 831 -24.90 20.54 21.16
CA ASP A 831 -24.55 21.77 21.86
C ASP A 831 -25.79 22.45 22.44
N TYR A 832 -25.88 22.49 23.77
CA TYR A 832 -27.01 23.09 24.49
C TYR A 832 -26.84 24.59 24.77
N GLU A 833 -25.64 25.15 24.58
CA GLU A 833 -25.35 26.55 24.82
C GLU A 833 -24.63 27.21 23.61
N PRO A 834 -25.15 27.10 22.36
CA PRO A 834 -24.48 27.67 21.19
C PRO A 834 -24.17 29.15 21.34
N LEU A 835 -22.95 29.54 20.94
CA LEU A 835 -22.53 30.93 20.95
C LEU A 835 -23.23 31.69 19.82
N ASN A 836 -23.80 32.84 20.16
CA ASN A 836 -24.43 33.75 19.22
C ASN A 836 -23.88 35.18 19.41
N VAL A 837 -23.83 35.93 18.30
CA VAL A 837 -23.51 37.35 18.32
C VAL A 837 -24.76 38.08 18.86
N LEU A 838 -24.89 38.17 20.18
CA LEU A 838 -25.95 38.96 20.84
C LEU A 838 -25.81 40.46 20.52
#